data_AF-A0A2E7BRI9-F1
#
_entry.id   AF-A0A2E7BRI9-F1
#
_cell.length_a   1.000
_cell.length_b   1.000
_cell.length_c   1.000
_cell.angle_alpha   90.00
_cell.angle_beta   90.00
_cell.angle_gamma   90.00
#
_symmetry.space_group_name_H-M   'P 1'
#
loop_
_entity.id
_entity.type
_entity.pdbx_description
1 polymer ?
#
loop_
_entity_poly.entity_id
_entity_poly.type
_entity_poly.pdbx_seq_one_letter_code
_entity_poly.pdbx_strand_id
1 'polypeptide(L)'
;MKKSIVLIPLLSGTLACDLRGLPQGIAETPAGEGASVVFDLDASPLPEIPFPNDLATRIDGTSPTGRRLNITKEASTEVEREVREKADQLDGFGTYSPISVGFEKPLDLCEIVTRHHGEDDFTNDAVYVVDLETGEPALLDLNRGFFPYLLPGRNNNDSPDQVSNRYYGNDPRAEASTIVFDDHPEAPGEDSDGDGIQDARFNLPDCGEAHWRYPENTIWEAETNTLLIRPIRPLQPGKTYAVVLTNRLKDSDGQAVRSPFPWINHPRQTAALGPLEGHLANLGLSLSDLSFAWTFTTQSGRDDLKVIRAGMYGSGPLKALHDQFPPDLQSLHAFFTDPGTAGSPFVTQPHLASGAHIARVVAEVNRTEELIEEGSAGRSLLASMENISHFISGSFISPNFLVDKDGLAGEGCATPLPPHGTGAPATKECEVPHDDDENFIVDRFSGEMVVGEGRVTFWCAIPHARFKRDGDAAFPVSIYGHGYGSTRFEMLGFAGFHARFGIATCSTDVFGHGLAIPPALLGVLNQITEDVHAEGLLAALTDGRARDLNNDGEKDSGGDYWTADTFHTRDVVRQSVVDWMHLVRLLRAFDGQRRMTVSVLNPDGSQGQLDGIAGDFDGDGTVDIGGPNSQYFAWGQSMGGIISGSFAGVEQALTAAAPTAGAGGLLDVGVRSIQGGVKEAVHLRFMAVLLEGTPHRENLTRLRFWVPNVNDDERIEVAEVADIAAGDRVRITNLANGDFDEVFARDRGDGRVIFRAHVAADAMRAVDRRKAFALDPGPSGLVEPYILNDDSFPEGLTLETLGDPLVIEILDAEGQVKTTIDRFGSLTDDNGSTLALRAAFQGLIYDEGLTLHAPGRGLGKYRSTPDYRRFVAISQTILDPADPINFAPLYLGEATDYDDADPGTAVMVIPTAGDMNVPVNAAFAMATAAGILPLTEAEAPEAYAHYGRSPAQAVADAFAMEAVVRKRRWTQGDRGARPLWTAETNPNGIQFDVDNLDMRRDSFHAPDFEELGQLCKGGSDHPSCRYAWPCGGEDDPCKPLWEFTGHQLADGRRGALRVPMLNVEGQHGFLYPEPDRRLNGGFDTYGFMVNLTGSFFASGGKTLRQEVCMNVVPATIVSTCVFPLVCEDGGAACDEPGPDGCGEGNACLQAEEGTCSTGASVAEEPVTCADDTTCAQSFPYGVLDPEDPAQSPVGADQESIDNHVCDWIQERGAP
;
A
#
# COMPACT_ATOMS: atom_id res chain seq x y z
N MET A 1 58.06 -61.56 10.00
CA MET A 1 58.31 -62.81 10.75
C MET A 1 57.19 -63.01 11.77
N LYS A 2 56.73 -64.24 11.88
CA LYS A 2 55.63 -64.76 12.71
C LYS A 2 55.66 -64.27 14.18
N LYS A 3 54.48 -64.04 14.77
CA LYS A 3 53.91 -64.96 15.78
C LYS A 3 52.46 -64.61 16.12
N SER A 4 51.59 -65.59 15.88
CA SER A 4 50.20 -65.70 16.33
C SER A 4 50.08 -65.74 17.85
N ILE A 5 48.92 -65.37 18.39
CA ILE A 5 48.05 -66.20 19.26
C ILE A 5 46.68 -65.50 19.41
N VAL A 6 45.63 -66.24 19.08
CA VAL A 6 44.23 -66.02 19.48
C VAL A 6 43.93 -67.11 20.52
N LEU A 7 43.43 -66.76 21.71
CA LEU A 7 42.25 -67.37 22.34
C LEU A 7 41.84 -66.65 23.65
N ILE A 8 40.54 -66.34 23.70
CA ILE A 8 39.57 -65.81 24.69
C ILE A 8 39.37 -66.80 25.91
N PRO A 9 38.62 -66.57 27.04
CA PRO A 9 37.78 -65.45 27.56
C PRO A 9 38.00 -65.05 29.06
N LEU A 10 37.40 -63.94 29.55
CA LEU A 10 36.30 -63.92 30.55
C LEU A 10 35.92 -62.49 31.01
N LEU A 11 34.61 -62.33 31.21
CA LEU A 11 33.86 -61.31 31.98
C LEU A 11 33.53 -59.97 31.31
N SER A 12 32.39 -60.03 30.63
CA SER A 12 31.30 -59.05 30.64
C SER A 12 31.20 -58.21 31.94
N GLY A 13 31.63 -56.96 31.84
CA GLY A 13 31.18 -55.86 32.69
C GLY A 13 30.54 -54.81 31.79
N THR A 14 29.23 -54.88 31.61
CA THR A 14 28.44 -53.79 31.02
C THR A 14 28.55 -52.58 31.93
N LEU A 15 29.37 -51.60 31.53
CA LEU A 15 29.21 -50.22 31.98
C LEU A 15 27.84 -49.75 31.46
N ALA A 16 26.83 -49.82 32.33
CA ALA A 16 25.63 -49.04 32.15
C ALA A 16 26.04 -47.57 32.32
N CYS A 17 26.12 -46.83 31.22
CA CYS A 17 26.04 -45.37 31.28
C CYS A 17 24.72 -45.02 31.95
N ASP A 18 24.79 -44.30 33.07
CA ASP A 18 23.64 -43.78 33.78
C ASP A 18 22.98 -42.68 32.93
N LEU A 19 21.97 -43.06 32.14
CA LEU A 19 21.18 -42.16 31.28
C LEU A 19 20.25 -41.20 32.09
N ARG A 20 20.32 -41.19 33.42
CA ARG A 20 19.44 -40.40 34.31
C ARG A 20 19.76 -38.90 34.38
N GLY A 21 20.57 -38.39 33.46
CA GLY A 21 20.96 -36.97 33.41
C GLY A 21 20.81 -36.30 32.04
N LEU A 22 20.23 -36.99 31.04
CA LEU A 22 19.94 -36.33 29.76
C LEU A 22 18.71 -35.43 29.91
N PRO A 23 18.72 -34.22 29.31
CA PRO A 23 17.54 -33.36 29.25
C PRO A 23 16.35 -34.12 28.64
N GLN A 24 15.21 -34.10 29.32
CA GLN A 24 13.99 -34.77 28.89
C GLN A 24 13.05 -33.78 28.19
N GLY A 25 12.27 -34.26 27.22
CA GLY A 25 11.14 -33.52 26.66
C GLY A 25 9.87 -33.68 27.51
N ILE A 26 8.79 -33.02 27.08
CA ILE A 26 7.50 -33.04 27.81
C ILE A 26 6.79 -34.41 27.74
N ALA A 27 7.01 -35.17 26.67
CA ALA A 27 6.52 -36.54 26.50
C ALA A 27 7.41 -37.32 25.53
N GLU A 28 7.41 -38.66 25.61
CA GLU A 28 8.13 -39.53 24.67
C GLU A 28 7.50 -39.48 23.29
N THR A 29 8.32 -39.47 22.25
CA THR A 29 7.84 -39.55 20.86
C THR A 29 7.15 -40.90 20.64
N PRO A 30 5.88 -40.90 20.18
CA PRO A 30 5.18 -42.15 19.88
C PRO A 30 5.95 -43.02 18.86
N ALA A 31 5.85 -44.34 19.01
CA ALA A 31 6.43 -45.29 18.07
C ALA A 31 5.71 -45.20 16.71
N GLY A 32 6.45 -45.30 15.60
CA GLY A 32 5.90 -45.28 14.25
C GLY A 32 6.98 -45.07 13.17
N GLU A 33 6.59 -45.11 11.91
CA GLU A 33 7.47 -44.90 10.73
C GLU A 33 7.00 -43.74 9.84
N GLY A 34 6.09 -42.91 10.36
CA GLY A 34 5.57 -41.77 9.62
C GLY A 34 6.62 -40.67 9.39
N ALA A 35 6.31 -39.74 8.49
CA ALA A 35 7.21 -38.64 8.12
C ALA A 35 7.79 -37.91 9.35
N SER A 36 9.12 -37.87 9.44
CA SER A 36 9.81 -37.11 10.49
C SER A 36 9.88 -35.64 10.11
N VAL A 37 9.72 -34.76 11.09
CA VAL A 37 10.02 -33.32 10.91
C VAL A 37 11.51 -33.16 10.59
N VAL A 38 11.82 -32.37 9.57
CA VAL A 38 13.20 -31.99 9.21
C VAL A 38 13.75 -31.06 10.28
N PHE A 39 14.95 -31.37 10.76
CA PHE A 39 15.58 -30.61 11.82
C PHE A 39 17.10 -30.70 11.77
N ASP A 40 17.74 -29.64 11.29
CA ASP A 40 19.19 -29.45 11.28
C ASP A 40 19.52 -28.03 11.76
N LEU A 41 20.04 -27.92 12.99
CA LEU A 41 20.48 -26.64 13.57
C LEU A 41 21.85 -26.20 13.05
N ASP A 42 22.61 -27.12 12.46
CA ASP A 42 23.99 -26.89 12.01
C ASP A 42 24.05 -26.64 10.49
N ALA A 43 22.89 -26.64 9.80
CA ALA A 43 22.79 -26.27 8.41
C ALA A 43 23.28 -24.83 8.17
N SER A 44 23.93 -24.62 7.03
CA SER A 44 24.60 -23.37 6.66
C SER A 44 24.09 -22.89 5.30
N PRO A 45 23.83 -21.59 5.11
CA PRO A 45 24.09 -20.49 6.06
C PRO A 45 23.05 -20.36 7.17
N LEU A 46 21.85 -20.90 7.00
CA LEU A 46 20.75 -20.83 7.98
C LEU A 46 20.28 -22.22 8.39
N PRO A 47 19.80 -22.39 9.64
CA PRO A 47 19.32 -23.68 10.13
C PRO A 47 18.08 -24.15 9.38
N GLU A 48 17.98 -25.46 9.13
CA GLU A 48 16.81 -26.11 8.54
C GLU A 48 15.95 -26.72 9.63
N ILE A 49 15.16 -25.89 10.29
CA ILE A 49 14.25 -26.27 11.37
C ILE A 49 12.85 -25.69 11.07
N PRO A 50 11.79 -26.16 11.76
CA PRO A 50 10.52 -25.46 11.72
C PRO A 50 10.72 -23.98 12.08
N PHE A 51 10.13 -23.08 11.33
CA PHE A 51 10.34 -21.63 11.44
C PHE A 51 9.00 -20.92 11.54
N PRO A 52 8.85 -19.89 12.38
CA PRO A 52 9.78 -19.39 13.41
C PRO A 52 10.01 -20.39 14.55
N ASN A 53 11.14 -20.25 15.26
CA ASN A 53 11.50 -21.12 16.39
C ASN A 53 12.49 -20.45 17.36
N ASP A 54 12.19 -20.49 18.66
CA ASP A 54 13.03 -19.91 19.72
C ASP A 54 14.45 -20.51 19.79
N LEU A 55 14.71 -21.66 19.16
CA LEU A 55 16.07 -22.19 19.04
C LEU A 55 16.96 -21.38 18.10
N ALA A 56 16.36 -20.65 17.15
CA ALA A 56 17.00 -19.66 16.30
C ALA A 56 17.04 -18.26 16.96
N THR A 57 17.01 -18.20 18.30
CA THR A 57 17.16 -16.97 19.08
C THR A 57 18.25 -17.10 20.13
N ARG A 58 18.82 -15.95 20.53
CA ARG A 58 19.66 -15.81 21.71
C ARG A 58 18.88 -15.18 22.86
N ILE A 59 19.22 -15.54 24.09
CA ILE A 59 18.67 -14.89 25.28
C ILE A 59 19.38 -13.56 25.48
N ASP A 60 18.60 -12.49 25.66
CA ASP A 60 19.10 -11.15 25.95
C ASP A 60 18.14 -10.45 26.93
N GLY A 61 18.57 -10.23 28.17
CA GLY A 61 17.76 -9.58 29.19
C GLY A 61 17.56 -8.07 28.99
N THR A 62 18.27 -7.45 28.05
CA THR A 62 18.02 -6.07 27.60
C THR A 62 16.98 -6.02 26.48
N SER A 63 16.72 -7.16 25.84
CA SER A 63 15.67 -7.26 24.85
C SER A 63 14.29 -7.27 25.52
N PRO A 64 13.31 -6.57 24.98
CA PRO A 64 11.97 -6.51 25.56
C PRO A 64 11.22 -7.82 25.72
N THR A 65 11.45 -8.77 24.83
CA THR A 65 10.89 -10.13 24.91
C THR A 65 11.82 -11.09 25.69
N GLY A 66 12.98 -10.59 26.13
CA GLY A 66 14.07 -11.41 26.66
C GLY A 66 14.88 -12.16 25.59
N ARG A 67 14.61 -11.93 24.30
CA ARG A 67 15.24 -12.66 23.17
C ARG A 67 15.66 -11.73 22.04
N ARG A 68 16.65 -12.15 21.26
CA ARG A 68 16.90 -11.59 19.93
C ARG A 68 17.04 -12.72 18.92
N LEU A 69 16.68 -12.47 17.67
CA LEU A 69 16.97 -13.43 16.60
C LEU A 69 18.47 -13.76 16.56
N ASN A 70 18.83 -14.96 16.12
CA ASN A 70 20.22 -15.40 16.03
C ASN A 70 20.52 -15.79 14.58
N ILE A 71 20.87 -14.79 13.78
CA ILE A 71 21.01 -14.91 12.32
C ILE A 71 22.49 -14.84 11.96
N THR A 72 22.96 -15.73 11.09
CA THR A 72 24.34 -15.63 10.59
C THR A 72 24.52 -14.33 9.81
N LYS A 73 25.70 -13.74 9.91
CA LYS A 73 26.10 -12.57 9.11
C LYS A 73 26.88 -12.94 7.86
N GLU A 74 27.15 -14.23 7.68
CA GLU A 74 27.74 -14.76 6.45
C GLU A 74 26.73 -14.59 5.31
N ALA A 75 27.14 -13.92 4.25
CA ALA A 75 26.31 -13.64 3.08
C ALA A 75 27.22 -13.39 1.86
N SER A 76 26.70 -13.64 0.66
CA SER A 76 27.44 -13.44 -0.59
C SER A 76 27.62 -11.97 -0.96
N THR A 77 26.73 -11.10 -0.46
CA THR A 77 26.70 -9.67 -0.75
C THR A 77 26.60 -8.84 0.53
N GLU A 78 27.04 -7.59 0.43
CA GLU A 78 26.90 -6.58 1.48
C GLU A 78 25.44 -6.28 1.79
N VAL A 79 24.59 -6.15 0.76
CA VAL A 79 23.14 -5.91 0.95
C VAL A 79 22.51 -6.99 1.82
N GLU A 80 22.82 -8.26 1.54
CA GLU A 80 22.29 -9.37 2.35
C GLU A 80 22.87 -9.37 3.77
N ARG A 81 24.18 -9.10 3.90
CA ARG A 81 24.85 -9.01 5.20
C ARG A 81 24.25 -7.92 6.08
N GLU A 82 24.01 -6.72 5.54
CA GLU A 82 23.40 -5.59 6.25
C GLU A 82 22.00 -5.93 6.75
N VAL A 83 21.15 -6.50 5.90
CA VAL A 83 19.80 -6.93 6.28
C VAL A 83 19.86 -8.00 7.38
N ARG A 84 20.76 -8.97 7.28
CA ARG A 84 20.96 -10.01 8.31
C ARG A 84 21.46 -9.41 9.63
N GLU A 85 22.34 -8.41 9.59
CA GLU A 85 22.83 -7.69 10.77
C GLU A 85 21.74 -6.90 11.49
N LYS A 86 20.89 -6.21 10.73
CA LYS A 86 19.71 -5.50 11.25
C LYS A 86 18.69 -6.52 11.82
N ALA A 87 18.43 -7.62 11.11
CA ALA A 87 17.52 -8.68 11.55
C ALA A 87 17.98 -9.41 12.82
N ASP A 88 19.29 -9.57 13.01
CA ASP A 88 19.88 -10.10 14.23
C ASP A 88 19.61 -9.22 15.48
N GLN A 89 19.14 -7.98 15.30
CA GLN A 89 18.72 -7.11 16.40
C GLN A 89 17.23 -7.21 16.74
N LEU A 90 16.39 -7.85 15.93
CA LEU A 90 14.96 -7.97 16.21
C LEU A 90 14.71 -8.73 17.52
N ASP A 91 13.75 -8.24 18.31
CA ASP A 91 13.41 -8.82 19.62
C ASP A 91 12.47 -10.03 19.52
N GLY A 92 12.10 -10.47 18.32
CA GLY A 92 11.27 -11.67 18.16
C GLY A 92 10.90 -11.90 16.70
N PHE A 93 10.05 -12.89 16.48
CA PHE A 93 9.52 -13.21 15.15
C PHE A 93 8.25 -12.42 14.84
N GLY A 94 7.83 -12.43 13.59
CA GLY A 94 6.64 -11.71 13.18
C GLY A 94 5.33 -12.23 13.80
N THR A 95 4.37 -11.31 13.97
CA THR A 95 3.01 -11.59 14.42
C THR A 95 2.11 -12.08 13.30
N TYR A 96 2.43 -11.74 12.04
CA TYR A 96 1.64 -12.11 10.86
C TYR A 96 2.46 -12.88 9.80
N SER A 97 3.69 -13.26 10.15
CA SER A 97 4.57 -14.03 9.27
C SER A 97 4.10 -15.48 9.09
N PRO A 98 4.32 -16.10 7.91
CA PRO A 98 4.07 -17.52 7.71
C PRO A 98 4.91 -18.39 8.66
N ILE A 99 4.34 -19.52 9.05
CA ILE A 99 5.00 -20.58 9.82
C ILE A 99 5.25 -21.75 8.86
N SER A 100 6.47 -22.28 8.80
CA SER A 100 6.87 -23.36 7.91
C SER A 100 7.42 -24.56 8.67
N VAL A 101 7.10 -25.76 8.19
CA VAL A 101 7.63 -27.02 8.74
C VAL A 101 7.84 -28.06 7.64
N GLY A 102 9.10 -28.45 7.45
CA GLY A 102 9.52 -29.45 6.47
C GLY A 102 9.44 -30.89 7.01
N PHE A 103 9.22 -31.84 6.11
CA PHE A 103 9.10 -33.27 6.42
C PHE A 103 9.97 -34.13 5.50
N GLU A 104 10.48 -35.25 6.00
CA GLU A 104 11.29 -36.20 5.19
C GLU A 104 10.48 -36.92 4.11
N LYS A 105 9.14 -36.84 4.16
CA LYS A 105 8.20 -37.46 3.22
C LYS A 105 6.99 -36.52 3.01
N PRO A 106 6.29 -36.62 1.86
CA PRO A 106 5.09 -35.83 1.61
C PRO A 106 3.95 -36.17 2.59
N LEU A 107 3.08 -35.17 2.82
CA LEU A 107 1.91 -35.29 3.69
C LEU A 107 0.65 -35.74 2.94
N ASP A 108 -0.29 -36.34 3.66
CA ASP A 108 -1.67 -36.48 3.20
C ASP A 108 -2.40 -35.13 3.39
N LEU A 109 -2.40 -34.34 2.31
CA LEU A 109 -3.02 -33.02 2.31
C LEU A 109 -4.55 -33.07 2.48
N CYS A 110 -5.20 -34.17 2.09
CA CYS A 110 -6.66 -34.31 2.23
C CYS A 110 -7.07 -34.47 3.69
N GLU A 111 -6.26 -35.11 4.53
CA GLU A 111 -6.48 -35.18 5.98
C GLU A 111 -6.40 -33.79 6.63
N ILE A 112 -5.54 -32.89 6.14
CA ILE A 112 -5.45 -31.52 6.65
C ILE A 112 -6.74 -30.75 6.33
N VAL A 113 -7.12 -30.74 5.05
CA VAL A 113 -8.33 -30.05 4.56
C VAL A 113 -9.58 -30.53 5.28
N THR A 114 -9.75 -31.86 5.40
CA THR A 114 -10.92 -32.46 6.04
C THR A 114 -11.09 -32.03 7.49
N ARG A 115 -9.99 -31.75 8.19
CA ARG A 115 -10.00 -31.41 9.62
C ARG A 115 -10.13 -29.91 9.87
N HIS A 116 -9.41 -29.10 9.11
CA HIS A 116 -9.25 -27.67 9.35
C HIS A 116 -10.29 -26.79 8.65
N HIS A 117 -11.08 -27.35 7.74
CA HIS A 117 -12.09 -26.57 6.99
C HIS A 117 -13.43 -26.46 7.74
N GLY A 118 -13.57 -27.09 8.91
CA GLY A 118 -14.64 -26.81 9.86
C GLY A 118 -14.32 -25.51 10.62
N GLU A 119 -15.25 -24.57 10.64
CA GLU A 119 -15.02 -23.29 11.32
C GLU A 119 -15.05 -23.48 12.84
N ASP A 120 -14.04 -22.95 13.52
CA ASP A 120 -13.93 -22.87 14.99
C ASP A 120 -13.96 -24.22 15.75
N ASP A 121 -13.85 -25.35 15.05
CA ASP A 121 -13.71 -26.68 15.67
C ASP A 121 -12.24 -27.07 15.88
N PHE A 122 -11.63 -26.45 16.89
CA PHE A 122 -10.29 -26.80 17.34
C PHE A 122 -10.20 -28.20 17.96
N THR A 123 -11.28 -28.98 18.12
CA THR A 123 -11.16 -30.29 18.77
C THR A 123 -10.63 -31.37 17.82
N ASN A 124 -10.72 -31.12 16.51
CA ASN A 124 -10.39 -32.08 15.46
C ASN A 124 -9.16 -31.68 14.61
N ASP A 125 -8.63 -30.47 14.79
CA ASP A 125 -7.51 -29.95 13.99
C ASP A 125 -6.26 -30.81 14.11
N ALA A 126 -5.48 -30.83 13.03
CA ALA A 126 -4.21 -31.55 12.93
C ALA A 126 -3.02 -30.73 13.45
N VAL A 127 -3.13 -29.39 13.40
CA VAL A 127 -2.07 -28.42 13.69
C VAL A 127 -2.65 -27.28 14.52
N TYR A 128 -1.91 -26.76 15.50
CA TYR A 128 -2.34 -25.64 16.33
C TYR A 128 -1.21 -24.64 16.50
N VAL A 129 -1.58 -23.37 16.67
CA VAL A 129 -0.71 -22.33 17.22
C VAL A 129 -1.42 -21.82 18.47
N VAL A 130 -0.81 -21.98 19.64
CA VAL A 130 -1.45 -21.76 20.94
C VAL A 130 -0.66 -20.73 21.72
N ASP A 131 -1.31 -19.66 22.20
CA ASP A 131 -0.71 -18.74 23.15
C ASP A 131 -0.44 -19.49 24.46
N LEU A 132 0.82 -19.57 24.89
CA LEU A 132 1.17 -20.33 26.08
C LEU A 132 0.73 -19.66 27.40
N GLU A 133 0.45 -18.36 27.39
CA GLU A 133 -0.05 -17.64 28.54
C GLU A 133 -1.55 -17.88 28.75
N THR A 134 -2.35 -17.73 27.69
CA THR A 134 -3.82 -17.82 27.77
C THR A 134 -4.38 -19.21 27.45
N GLY A 135 -3.66 -20.00 26.66
CA GLY A 135 -4.14 -21.27 26.10
C GLY A 135 -5.05 -21.10 24.87
N GLU A 136 -5.23 -19.88 24.37
CA GLU A 136 -6.08 -19.60 23.22
C GLU A 136 -5.41 -20.05 21.91
N PRO A 137 -6.11 -20.81 21.04
CA PRO A 137 -5.61 -21.18 19.73
C PRO A 137 -5.81 -20.03 18.72
N ALA A 138 -4.85 -19.86 17.80
CA ALA A 138 -4.98 -18.97 16.67
C ALA A 138 -5.73 -19.66 15.51
N LEU A 139 -6.54 -18.89 14.79
CA LEU A 139 -7.15 -19.34 13.53
C LEU A 139 -6.11 -19.36 12.41
N LEU A 140 -6.03 -20.50 11.71
CA LEU A 140 -5.02 -20.76 10.69
C LEU A 140 -5.66 -20.87 9.30
N ASP A 141 -5.04 -20.26 8.30
CA ASP A 141 -5.33 -20.54 6.91
C ASP A 141 -4.48 -21.73 6.45
N LEU A 142 -5.17 -22.82 6.12
CA LEU A 142 -4.63 -24.02 5.51
C LEU A 142 -5.38 -24.31 4.20
N ASN A 143 -5.33 -23.33 3.30
CA ASN A 143 -5.95 -23.29 1.97
C ASN A 143 -7.47 -23.06 2.00
N ARG A 144 -7.90 -22.20 2.93
CA ARG A 144 -9.28 -21.71 3.06
C ARG A 144 -9.54 -20.47 2.21
N GLY A 145 -8.52 -19.89 1.59
CA GLY A 145 -8.63 -18.80 0.60
C GLY A 145 -8.37 -17.40 1.14
N PHE A 146 -7.78 -17.27 2.33
CA PHE A 146 -7.47 -15.96 2.92
C PHE A 146 -6.17 -15.35 2.35
N PHE A 147 -5.24 -16.17 1.88
CA PHE A 147 -3.96 -15.74 1.30
C PHE A 147 -3.77 -16.20 -0.16
N PRO A 148 -4.56 -15.69 -1.12
CA PRO A 148 -4.39 -16.02 -2.53
C PRO A 148 -3.08 -15.45 -3.07
N TYR A 149 -2.31 -16.20 -3.87
CA TYR A 149 -1.06 -15.71 -4.51
C TYR A 149 -1.19 -15.41 -6.00
N LEU A 150 -2.40 -15.54 -6.56
CA LEU A 150 -2.66 -15.34 -7.98
C LEU A 150 -2.48 -13.87 -8.37
N LEU A 151 -1.76 -13.67 -9.47
CA LEU A 151 -1.54 -12.38 -10.13
C LEU A 151 -2.47 -12.22 -11.35
N PRO A 152 -2.86 -10.97 -11.71
CA PRO A 152 -3.43 -10.68 -13.02
C PRO A 152 -2.36 -10.84 -14.13
N GLY A 153 -2.72 -10.61 -15.40
CA GLY A 153 -1.74 -10.48 -16.49
C GLY A 153 -0.81 -9.26 -16.32
N ARG A 154 -0.12 -8.79 -17.37
CA ARG A 154 0.85 -7.67 -17.26
C ARG A 154 0.22 -6.39 -16.68
N ASN A 155 -1.05 -6.17 -16.99
CA ASN A 155 -1.90 -5.11 -16.45
C ASN A 155 -3.24 -5.69 -16.00
N ASN A 156 -4.03 -4.93 -15.24
CA ASN A 156 -5.46 -5.25 -14.97
C ASN A 156 -6.26 -5.51 -16.27
N ASN A 157 -5.76 -5.00 -17.39
CA ASN A 157 -6.37 -5.06 -18.72
C ASN A 157 -5.82 -6.17 -19.64
N ASP A 158 -4.90 -7.01 -19.17
CA ASP A 158 -4.41 -8.18 -19.92
C ASP A 158 -5.34 -9.37 -19.73
N SER A 159 -5.60 -10.15 -20.78
CA SER A 159 -6.38 -11.39 -20.60
C SER A 159 -5.53 -12.39 -19.79
N PRO A 160 -6.13 -13.29 -18.99
CA PRO A 160 -5.38 -14.37 -18.34
C PRO A 160 -4.53 -15.20 -19.31
N ASP A 161 -4.89 -15.17 -20.60
CA ASP A 161 -4.27 -15.91 -21.70
C ASP A 161 -3.35 -15.03 -22.57
N GLN A 162 -3.31 -13.71 -22.34
CA GLN A 162 -2.36 -12.80 -22.97
C GLN A 162 -1.07 -12.78 -22.17
N VAL A 163 -0.26 -13.78 -22.45
CA VAL A 163 1.10 -13.88 -21.95
C VAL A 163 1.94 -12.77 -22.58
N SER A 164 2.20 -11.72 -21.82
CA SER A 164 3.34 -10.87 -22.07
C SER A 164 4.18 -10.75 -20.81
N ASN A 165 5.49 -10.60 -21.02
CA ASN A 165 6.56 -10.63 -20.04
C ASN A 165 6.23 -9.82 -18.76
N ARG A 166 5.88 -10.48 -17.65
CA ARG A 166 5.39 -9.81 -16.42
C ARG A 166 6.47 -9.07 -15.66
N TYR A 167 7.69 -9.60 -15.65
CA TYR A 167 8.81 -9.06 -14.91
C TYR A 167 9.82 -8.41 -15.86
N TYR A 168 10.96 -9.05 -16.11
CA TYR A 168 12.06 -8.46 -16.90
C TYR A 168 12.25 -9.16 -18.24
N GLY A 169 13.18 -8.71 -19.07
CA GLY A 169 13.47 -9.30 -20.39
C GLY A 169 13.90 -10.78 -20.35
N ASN A 170 13.38 -11.61 -21.26
CA ASN A 170 13.68 -13.05 -21.39
C ASN A 170 13.35 -13.93 -20.16
N ASP A 171 12.33 -13.57 -19.37
CA ASP A 171 11.92 -14.36 -18.20
C ASP A 171 11.45 -15.76 -18.63
N PRO A 172 12.12 -16.84 -18.18
CA PRO A 172 11.71 -18.21 -18.49
C PRO A 172 10.33 -18.57 -17.91
N ARG A 173 9.91 -17.85 -16.88
CA ARG A 173 8.66 -18.02 -16.16
C ARG A 173 7.68 -16.89 -16.47
N ALA A 174 7.82 -16.19 -17.60
CA ALA A 174 6.99 -15.05 -18.01
C ALA A 174 5.47 -15.33 -17.94
N GLU A 175 5.05 -16.60 -18.10
CA GLU A 175 3.65 -17.03 -18.08
C GLU A 175 3.16 -17.49 -16.68
N ALA A 176 4.05 -17.58 -15.69
CA ALA A 176 3.74 -18.10 -14.37
C ALA A 176 2.63 -17.28 -13.68
N SER A 177 1.70 -17.94 -12.99
CA SER A 177 0.54 -17.26 -12.39
C SER A 177 0.85 -16.59 -11.04
N THR A 178 2.03 -16.85 -10.47
CA THR A 178 2.52 -16.27 -9.22
C THR A 178 4.05 -16.11 -9.24
N ILE A 179 4.57 -15.29 -8.33
CA ILE A 179 6.01 -15.14 -8.06
C ILE A 179 6.50 -16.06 -6.93
N VAL A 180 5.58 -16.62 -6.14
CA VAL A 180 5.89 -17.34 -4.90
C VAL A 180 6.14 -18.83 -5.14
N PHE A 181 5.36 -19.46 -6.01
CA PHE A 181 5.46 -20.88 -6.36
C PHE A 181 5.75 -21.05 -7.84
N ASP A 182 6.50 -22.09 -8.18
CA ASP A 182 6.59 -22.48 -9.58
C ASP A 182 5.34 -23.25 -10.01
N ASP A 183 4.70 -22.76 -11.07
CA ASP A 183 3.55 -23.41 -11.70
C ASP A 183 3.78 -23.71 -13.19
N HIS A 184 5.00 -23.51 -13.68
CA HIS A 184 5.45 -23.86 -15.01
C HIS A 184 5.99 -25.30 -15.04
N PRO A 185 5.36 -26.21 -15.78
CA PRO A 185 5.83 -27.59 -15.85
C PRO A 185 7.00 -27.73 -16.85
N GLU A 186 8.10 -28.35 -16.42
CA GLU A 186 9.24 -28.67 -17.27
C GLU A 186 9.22 -30.11 -17.77
N ALA A 187 9.82 -30.36 -18.93
CA ALA A 187 9.99 -31.71 -19.44
C ALA A 187 11.08 -32.48 -18.65
N PRO A 188 11.06 -33.84 -18.65
CA PRO A 188 12.11 -34.63 -18.02
C PRO A 188 13.53 -34.27 -18.47
N GLY A 189 14.36 -33.82 -17.53
CA GLY A 189 15.73 -33.36 -17.77
C GLY A 189 15.87 -31.97 -18.39
N GLU A 190 14.78 -31.23 -18.50
CA GLU A 190 14.78 -29.79 -18.77
C GLU A 190 14.99 -29.03 -17.44
N ASP A 191 15.67 -27.89 -17.53
CA ASP A 191 15.85 -26.88 -16.47
C ASP A 191 15.88 -25.55 -17.23
N SER A 192 14.68 -25.05 -17.49
CA SER A 192 14.39 -24.00 -18.46
C SER A 192 14.56 -22.59 -17.89
N ASP A 193 14.59 -22.45 -16.57
CA ASP A 193 14.96 -21.23 -15.85
C ASP A 193 16.35 -21.26 -15.22
N GLY A 194 16.99 -22.43 -15.12
CA GLY A 194 18.39 -22.56 -14.72
C GLY A 194 18.58 -22.56 -13.21
N ASP A 195 17.54 -22.81 -12.41
CA ASP A 195 17.64 -22.83 -10.95
C ASP A 195 18.22 -24.17 -10.41
N GLY A 196 18.47 -25.13 -11.30
CA GLY A 196 19.01 -26.45 -10.99
C GLY A 196 17.98 -27.48 -10.56
N ILE A 197 16.69 -27.13 -10.55
CA ILE A 197 15.56 -27.96 -10.18
C ILE A 197 14.73 -28.23 -11.44
N GLN A 198 14.34 -29.48 -11.64
CA GLN A 198 13.37 -29.79 -12.69
C GLN A 198 11.95 -29.55 -12.14
N ASP A 199 11.31 -28.49 -12.60
CA ASP A 199 10.01 -28.07 -12.07
C ASP A 199 8.84 -28.92 -12.60
N ALA A 200 7.89 -29.17 -11.71
CA ALA A 200 6.63 -29.80 -12.06
C ALA A 200 5.48 -29.04 -11.42
N ARG A 201 4.44 -28.74 -12.21
CA ARG A 201 3.23 -28.13 -11.68
C ARG A 201 2.63 -29.02 -10.58
N PHE A 202 2.67 -28.53 -9.34
CA PHE A 202 2.03 -29.20 -8.22
C PHE A 202 0.51 -29.03 -8.29
N ASN A 203 -0.19 -30.12 -8.58
CA ASN A 203 -1.65 -30.14 -8.55
C ASN A 203 -2.11 -30.67 -7.18
N LEU A 204 -2.99 -29.91 -6.53
CA LEU A 204 -3.61 -30.35 -5.29
C LEU A 204 -4.38 -31.67 -5.52
N PRO A 205 -4.32 -32.64 -4.59
CA PRO A 205 -5.02 -33.92 -4.72
C PRO A 205 -6.55 -33.75 -4.70
N ASP A 206 -7.29 -34.65 -5.36
CA ASP A 206 -8.75 -34.73 -5.23
C ASP A 206 -9.12 -35.36 -3.88
N CYS A 207 -9.75 -34.58 -3.01
CA CYS A 207 -10.06 -34.96 -1.64
C CYS A 207 -11.53 -35.42 -1.45
N GLY A 208 -12.23 -35.77 -2.54
CA GLY A 208 -13.58 -36.35 -2.46
C GLY A 208 -14.62 -35.35 -1.97
N GLU A 209 -15.38 -35.67 -0.92
CA GLU A 209 -16.36 -34.74 -0.32
C GLU A 209 -15.70 -33.55 0.39
N ALA A 210 -14.47 -33.73 0.89
CA ALA A 210 -13.66 -32.64 1.37
C ALA A 210 -13.07 -31.93 0.15
N HIS A 211 -13.55 -30.75 -0.18
CA HIS A 211 -13.00 -29.97 -1.29
C HIS A 211 -12.05 -28.89 -0.77
N TRP A 212 -11.03 -28.60 -1.58
CA TRP A 212 -10.27 -27.38 -1.47
C TRP A 212 -11.23 -26.19 -1.60
N ARG A 213 -11.27 -25.34 -0.58
CA ARG A 213 -12.07 -24.11 -0.63
C ARG A 213 -11.48 -23.13 -1.64
N TYR A 214 -10.14 -23.16 -1.77
CA TYR A 214 -9.40 -22.40 -2.77
C TYR A 214 -8.53 -23.36 -3.62
N PRO A 215 -8.73 -23.43 -4.95
CA PRO A 215 -8.14 -24.46 -5.80
C PRO A 215 -6.66 -24.22 -6.17
N GLU A 216 -6.15 -23.01 -5.93
CA GLU A 216 -4.71 -22.72 -6.03
C GLU A 216 -3.97 -23.19 -4.77
N ASN A 217 -2.76 -23.71 -4.94
CA ASN A 217 -1.93 -24.14 -3.83
C ASN A 217 -1.38 -22.94 -3.04
N THR A 218 -1.73 -22.86 -1.75
CA THR A 218 -1.25 -21.83 -0.83
C THR A 218 -0.59 -22.40 0.43
N ILE A 219 -0.54 -23.73 0.57
CA ILE A 219 -0.19 -24.40 1.84
C ILE A 219 0.97 -25.38 1.78
N TRP A 220 1.35 -25.82 0.59
CA TRP A 220 2.31 -26.91 0.45
C TRP A 220 3.40 -26.53 -0.53
N GLU A 221 4.64 -26.62 -0.10
CA GLU A 221 5.81 -26.46 -0.94
C GLU A 221 6.34 -27.88 -1.24
N ALA A 222 6.24 -28.30 -2.50
CA ALA A 222 6.43 -29.68 -2.90
C ALA A 222 7.91 -30.07 -3.07
N GLU A 223 8.79 -29.13 -3.41
CA GLU A 223 10.22 -29.36 -3.64
C GLU A 223 10.91 -29.81 -2.34
N THR A 224 10.55 -29.19 -1.20
CA THR A 224 11.14 -29.48 0.12
C THR A 224 10.20 -30.21 1.08
N ASN A 225 9.02 -30.63 0.62
CA ASN A 225 7.95 -31.21 1.44
C ASN A 225 7.63 -30.35 2.69
N THR A 226 7.36 -29.07 2.47
CA THR A 226 7.14 -28.09 3.53
C THR A 226 5.67 -27.68 3.63
N LEU A 227 5.10 -27.85 4.82
CA LEU A 227 3.79 -27.29 5.16
C LEU A 227 3.95 -25.81 5.53
N LEU A 228 3.11 -24.97 4.94
CA LEU A 228 2.99 -23.55 5.21
C LEU A 228 1.69 -23.28 5.96
N ILE A 229 1.78 -22.56 7.07
CA ILE A 229 0.69 -22.23 7.98
C ILE A 229 0.65 -20.71 8.10
N ARG A 230 -0.51 -20.07 7.90
CA ARG A 230 -0.64 -18.62 8.08
C ARG A 230 -1.69 -18.29 9.15
N PRO A 231 -1.38 -17.43 10.14
CA PRO A 231 -2.40 -16.87 11.03
C PRO A 231 -3.38 -16.01 10.23
N ILE A 232 -4.69 -16.17 10.40
CA ILE A 232 -5.70 -15.32 9.74
C ILE A 232 -5.81 -13.95 10.45
N ARG A 233 -5.52 -13.91 11.76
CA ARG A 233 -5.33 -12.68 12.54
C ARG A 233 -3.88 -12.55 12.98
N PRO A 234 -3.38 -11.31 13.15
CA PRO A 234 -2.08 -11.11 13.75
C PRO A 234 -2.06 -11.71 15.16
N LEU A 235 -0.99 -12.44 15.47
CA LEU A 235 -0.71 -12.91 16.82
C LEU A 235 -0.43 -11.72 17.74
N GLN A 236 -0.60 -11.90 19.05
CA GLN A 236 -0.36 -10.85 20.02
C GLN A 236 1.15 -10.52 20.09
N PRO A 237 1.54 -9.25 20.08
CA PRO A 237 2.95 -8.86 20.20
C PRO A 237 3.57 -9.26 21.55
N GLY A 238 4.84 -9.63 21.54
CA GLY A 238 5.62 -9.95 22.74
C GLY A 238 5.18 -11.22 23.49
N LYS A 239 4.44 -12.12 22.85
CA LYS A 239 3.93 -13.37 23.45
C LYS A 239 4.69 -14.59 22.95
N THR A 240 4.74 -15.64 23.78
CA THR A 240 5.31 -16.93 23.39
C THR A 240 4.20 -17.89 22.99
N TYR A 241 4.30 -18.41 21.78
CA TYR A 241 3.37 -19.38 21.22
C TYR A 241 3.99 -20.77 21.15
N ALA A 242 3.17 -21.80 21.26
CA ALA A 242 3.52 -23.16 20.88
C ALA A 242 2.86 -23.52 19.54
N VAL A 243 3.66 -24.02 18.61
CA VAL A 243 3.12 -24.74 17.45
C VAL A 243 3.07 -26.22 17.79
N VAL A 244 1.93 -26.84 17.55
CA VAL A 244 1.63 -28.21 17.95
C VAL A 244 1.19 -29.01 16.75
N LEU A 245 1.95 -30.07 16.42
CA LEU A 245 1.58 -31.09 15.45
C LEU A 245 1.01 -32.29 16.20
N THR A 246 -0.20 -32.71 15.81
CA THR A 246 -0.84 -33.88 16.43
C THR A 246 -0.58 -35.15 15.64
N ASN A 247 -0.90 -36.29 16.24
CA ASN A 247 -0.89 -37.58 15.56
C ASN A 247 -1.96 -37.70 14.45
N ARG A 248 -2.82 -36.69 14.30
CA ARG A 248 -3.81 -36.57 13.21
C ARG A 248 -3.19 -36.04 11.92
N LEU A 249 -2.06 -35.34 12.00
CA LEU A 249 -1.29 -34.97 10.81
C LEU A 249 -0.62 -36.24 10.26
N LYS A 250 -0.98 -36.61 9.02
CA LYS A 250 -0.55 -37.86 8.39
C LYS A 250 0.40 -37.62 7.23
N ASP A 251 1.33 -38.54 7.04
CA ASP A 251 2.06 -38.65 5.79
C ASP A 251 1.21 -39.30 4.69
N SER A 252 1.71 -39.31 3.46
CA SER A 252 1.01 -39.89 2.30
C SER A 252 0.73 -41.40 2.42
N ASP A 253 1.37 -42.09 3.37
CA ASP A 253 1.14 -43.51 3.69
C ASP A 253 0.11 -43.71 4.83
N GLY A 254 -0.51 -42.62 5.30
CA GLY A 254 -1.51 -42.61 6.39
C GLY A 254 -0.91 -42.78 7.80
N GLN A 255 0.41 -42.70 7.95
CA GLN A 255 1.08 -42.78 9.25
C GLN A 255 1.15 -41.39 9.91
N ALA A 256 1.05 -41.34 11.23
CA ALA A 256 1.21 -40.07 11.96
C ALA A 256 2.63 -39.52 11.79
N VAL A 257 2.75 -38.21 11.56
CA VAL A 257 4.05 -37.52 11.57
C VAL A 257 4.77 -37.71 12.90
N ARG A 258 6.09 -37.57 12.92
CA ARG A 258 6.92 -37.88 14.09
C ARG A 258 7.93 -36.78 14.40
N SER A 259 8.28 -36.69 15.68
CA SER A 259 9.44 -35.91 16.10
C SER A 259 10.75 -36.59 15.65
N PRO A 260 11.77 -35.80 15.26
CA PRO A 260 13.13 -36.29 15.00
C PRO A 260 13.87 -36.65 16.29
N PHE A 261 13.29 -36.39 17.47
CA PHE A 261 13.89 -36.68 18.77
C PHE A 261 13.20 -37.85 19.47
N PRO A 262 13.83 -38.42 20.53
CA PRO A 262 13.16 -39.36 21.43
C PRO A 262 11.96 -38.76 22.20
N TRP A 263 11.81 -37.44 22.18
CA TRP A 263 10.74 -36.70 22.83
C TRP A 263 9.99 -35.86 21.81
N ILE A 264 8.73 -35.52 22.07
CA ILE A 264 7.90 -34.73 21.15
C ILE A 264 8.36 -33.26 20.98
N ASN A 265 9.48 -32.86 21.57
CA ASN A 265 10.04 -31.53 21.44
C ASN A 265 11.56 -31.57 21.59
N HIS A 266 12.25 -30.54 21.10
CA HIS A 266 13.66 -30.36 21.42
C HIS A 266 13.83 -30.04 22.92
N PRO A 267 14.71 -30.73 23.68
CA PRO A 267 14.77 -30.59 25.14
C PRO A 267 15.08 -29.19 25.68
N ARG A 268 15.72 -28.32 24.88
CA ARG A 268 15.94 -26.89 25.24
C ARG A 268 14.65 -26.08 25.36
N GLN A 269 13.54 -26.54 24.78
CA GLN A 269 12.23 -25.86 24.81
C GLN A 269 11.25 -26.46 25.82
N THR A 270 11.61 -27.56 26.51
CA THR A 270 10.72 -28.25 27.46
C THR A 270 10.18 -27.30 28.55
N ALA A 271 11.03 -26.43 29.09
CA ALA A 271 10.61 -25.49 30.13
C ALA A 271 9.58 -24.47 29.61
N ALA A 272 9.78 -23.96 28.40
CA ALA A 272 8.87 -23.00 27.77
C ALA A 272 7.53 -23.66 27.40
N LEU A 273 7.55 -24.93 26.95
CA LEU A 273 6.34 -25.71 26.65
C LEU A 273 5.58 -26.19 27.90
N GLY A 274 6.11 -26.01 29.11
CA GLY A 274 5.50 -26.49 30.35
C GLY A 274 4.01 -26.13 30.53
N PRO A 275 3.58 -24.88 30.25
CA PRO A 275 2.17 -24.49 30.34
C PRO A 275 1.23 -25.26 29.41
N LEU A 276 1.73 -25.78 28.28
CA LEU A 276 0.90 -26.42 27.24
C LEU A 276 0.03 -27.55 27.78
N GLU A 277 0.56 -28.39 28.69
CA GLU A 277 -0.19 -29.52 29.26
C GLU A 277 -1.51 -29.07 29.94
N GLY A 278 -1.51 -27.88 30.57
CA GLY A 278 -2.69 -27.30 31.19
C GLY A 278 -3.75 -26.83 30.20
N HIS A 279 -3.35 -26.55 28.95
CA HIS A 279 -4.20 -26.00 27.89
C HIS A 279 -4.78 -27.06 26.95
N LEU A 280 -4.12 -28.22 26.80
CA LEU A 280 -4.52 -29.27 25.85
C LEU A 280 -5.96 -29.76 26.01
N ALA A 281 -6.46 -29.83 27.25
CA ALA A 281 -7.82 -30.28 27.52
C ALA A 281 -8.89 -29.39 26.87
N ASN A 282 -8.63 -28.08 26.73
CA ASN A 282 -9.53 -27.13 26.06
C ASN A 282 -9.61 -27.37 24.55
N LEU A 283 -8.57 -27.98 23.99
CA LEU A 283 -8.47 -28.37 22.57
C LEU A 283 -8.93 -29.81 22.33
N GLY A 284 -9.47 -30.50 23.34
CA GLY A 284 -9.81 -31.92 23.23
C GLY A 284 -8.59 -32.83 23.04
N LEU A 285 -7.41 -32.39 23.47
CA LEU A 285 -6.14 -33.09 23.32
C LEU A 285 -5.57 -33.55 24.66
N SER A 286 -4.64 -34.50 24.58
CA SER A 286 -3.73 -34.91 25.64
C SER A 286 -2.30 -34.98 25.10
N LEU A 287 -1.30 -35.10 25.98
CA LEU A 287 0.10 -35.23 25.55
C LEU A 287 0.33 -36.44 24.61
N SER A 288 -0.45 -37.52 24.76
CA SER A 288 -0.36 -38.69 23.86
C SER A 288 -0.91 -38.45 22.45
N ASP A 289 -1.64 -37.35 22.25
CA ASP A 289 -2.15 -36.96 20.94
C ASP A 289 -1.14 -36.13 20.15
N LEU A 290 -0.03 -35.72 20.78
CA LEU A 290 0.98 -34.88 20.16
C LEU A 290 2.06 -35.70 19.46
N SER A 291 2.46 -35.25 18.27
CA SER A 291 3.57 -35.81 17.50
C SER A 291 4.82 -34.96 17.61
N PHE A 292 4.67 -33.62 17.59
CA PHE A 292 5.78 -32.69 17.76
C PHE A 292 5.28 -31.33 18.24
N ALA A 293 6.07 -30.61 19.04
CA ALA A 293 5.78 -29.25 19.46
C ALA A 293 7.06 -28.42 19.61
N TRP A 294 6.97 -27.13 19.29
CA TRP A 294 8.05 -26.15 19.50
C TRP A 294 7.48 -24.79 19.87
N THR A 295 8.34 -23.90 20.36
CA THR A 295 7.95 -22.53 20.73
C THR A 295 8.57 -21.50 19.80
N PHE A 296 7.89 -20.37 19.64
CA PHE A 296 8.46 -19.14 19.13
C PHE A 296 7.86 -17.94 19.89
N THR A 297 8.61 -16.85 19.95
CA THR A 297 8.19 -15.61 20.62
C THR A 297 8.01 -14.51 19.59
N THR A 298 6.83 -13.87 19.57
CA THR A 298 6.57 -12.72 18.70
C THR A 298 7.32 -11.49 19.20
N GLN A 299 7.79 -10.66 18.27
CA GLN A 299 8.34 -9.35 18.57
C GLN A 299 7.28 -8.42 19.16
N SER A 300 7.71 -7.30 19.71
CA SER A 300 6.77 -6.27 20.19
C SER A 300 6.03 -5.51 19.11
N GLY A 301 6.52 -5.58 17.86
CA GLY A 301 5.86 -5.03 16.67
C GLY A 301 5.53 -3.53 16.82
N ARG A 302 4.27 -3.24 17.12
CA ARG A 302 3.65 -1.90 17.17
C ARG A 302 4.06 -1.00 18.34
N ASP A 303 4.73 -1.54 19.36
CA ASP A 303 4.96 -0.80 20.61
C ASP A 303 5.90 0.41 20.48
N ASP A 304 6.81 0.42 19.51
CA ASP A 304 7.72 1.56 19.32
C ASP A 304 6.95 2.84 18.97
N LEU A 305 5.97 2.77 18.05
CA LEU A 305 5.14 3.93 17.71
C LEU A 305 4.26 4.37 18.90
N LYS A 306 3.82 3.44 19.75
CA LYS A 306 3.10 3.77 20.98
C LYS A 306 3.97 4.55 21.97
N VAL A 307 5.21 4.12 22.16
CA VAL A 307 6.18 4.79 23.06
C VAL A 307 6.62 6.14 22.50
N ILE A 308 6.83 6.26 21.18
CA ILE A 308 7.12 7.53 20.51
C ILE A 308 5.97 8.51 20.71
N ARG A 309 4.72 8.09 20.44
CA ARG A 309 3.54 8.92 20.66
C ARG A 309 3.45 9.40 22.11
N ALA A 310 3.55 8.48 23.08
CA ALA A 310 3.56 8.85 24.50
C ALA A 310 4.67 9.86 24.83
N GLY A 311 5.88 9.67 24.26
CA GLY A 311 7.01 10.58 24.39
C GLY A 311 6.73 12.00 23.88
N MET A 312 6.10 12.12 22.71
CA MET A 312 5.71 13.42 22.13
C MET A 312 4.68 14.16 23.01
N TYR A 313 3.83 13.43 23.73
CA TYR A 313 2.89 13.99 24.70
C TYR A 313 3.48 14.19 26.12
N GLY A 314 4.79 13.93 26.31
CA GLY A 314 5.50 14.21 27.56
C GLY A 314 5.53 13.05 28.57
N SER A 315 5.19 11.84 28.11
CA SER A 315 5.03 10.65 28.95
C SER A 315 6.02 9.54 28.58
N GLY A 316 6.25 8.60 29.50
CA GLY A 316 7.08 7.43 29.24
C GLY A 316 8.59 7.71 29.05
N PRO A 317 9.35 6.70 28.60
CA PRO A 317 10.81 6.78 28.46
C PRO A 317 11.30 7.82 27.44
N LEU A 318 10.53 8.07 26.38
CA LEU A 318 10.87 9.03 25.32
C LEU A 318 10.29 10.44 25.53
N LYS A 319 9.88 10.80 26.76
CA LYS A 319 9.29 12.12 27.08
C LYS A 319 10.13 13.34 26.67
N ALA A 320 11.44 13.15 26.44
CA ALA A 320 12.32 14.20 25.94
C ALA A 320 11.88 14.73 24.57
N LEU A 321 11.19 13.92 23.76
CA LEU A 321 10.60 14.33 22.48
C LEU A 321 9.64 15.52 22.63
N HIS A 322 8.92 15.60 23.75
CA HIS A 322 7.96 16.68 24.00
C HIS A 322 8.62 18.06 23.98
N ASP A 323 9.75 18.19 24.69
CA ASP A 323 10.48 19.45 24.85
C ASP A 323 11.40 19.72 23.65
N GLN A 324 11.96 18.68 23.03
CA GLN A 324 12.85 18.81 21.87
C GLN A 324 12.11 19.25 20.60
N PHE A 325 10.88 18.76 20.42
CA PHE A 325 10.08 19.02 19.23
C PHE A 325 8.76 19.67 19.68
N PRO A 326 8.73 20.96 20.04
CA PRO A 326 7.50 21.63 20.41
C PRO A 326 6.53 21.72 19.19
N PRO A 327 5.20 21.73 19.42
CA PRO A 327 4.21 21.76 18.36
C PRO A 327 4.05 23.18 17.82
N ASP A 328 5.07 23.67 17.12
CA ASP A 328 5.16 25.04 16.60
C ASP A 328 5.17 25.05 15.07
N LEU A 329 4.50 26.06 14.49
CA LEU A 329 4.65 26.37 13.08
C LEU A 329 6.05 26.96 12.86
N GLN A 330 6.75 26.43 11.86
CA GLN A 330 8.03 26.97 11.44
C GLN A 330 7.85 28.16 10.51
N SER A 331 7.03 28.00 9.47
CA SER A 331 6.78 29.04 8.47
C SER A 331 5.46 28.84 7.74
N LEU A 332 4.97 29.91 7.10
CA LEU A 332 3.91 29.88 6.10
C LEU A 332 4.47 30.32 4.74
N HIS A 333 3.84 29.87 3.66
CA HIS A 333 4.14 30.33 2.31
C HIS A 333 3.25 31.52 1.94
N ALA A 334 3.83 32.56 1.34
CA ALA A 334 3.04 33.51 0.56
C ALA A 334 2.68 32.87 -0.79
N PHE A 335 1.40 32.89 -1.16
CA PHE A 335 0.95 32.48 -2.49
C PHE A 335 1.13 33.60 -3.52
N PHE A 336 1.00 34.85 -3.09
CA PHE A 336 1.05 36.02 -3.97
C PHE A 336 2.08 37.04 -3.47
N THR A 337 2.82 37.63 -4.41
CA THR A 337 3.72 38.76 -4.15
C THR A 337 2.95 40.06 -3.92
N ASP A 338 1.90 40.28 -4.72
CA ASP A 338 0.93 41.37 -4.57
C ASP A 338 -0.51 40.83 -4.69
N PRO A 339 -1.15 40.51 -3.56
CA PRO A 339 -2.51 39.95 -3.55
C PRO A 339 -3.55 40.86 -4.20
N GLY A 340 -3.37 42.19 -4.12
CA GLY A 340 -4.30 43.16 -4.70
C GLY A 340 -4.29 43.12 -6.22
N THR A 341 -3.10 43.06 -6.81
CA THR A 341 -2.92 42.95 -8.26
C THR A 341 -3.32 41.57 -8.79
N ALA A 342 -3.09 40.50 -8.02
CA ALA A 342 -3.57 39.14 -8.31
C ALA A 342 -5.11 38.98 -8.19
N GLY A 343 -5.82 40.03 -7.75
CA GLY A 343 -7.27 39.99 -7.55
C GLY A 343 -7.70 39.05 -6.40
N SER A 344 -6.82 38.82 -5.41
CA SER A 344 -7.14 38.07 -4.19
C SER A 344 -8.21 38.79 -3.36
N PRO A 345 -9.23 38.09 -2.81
CA PRO A 345 -10.11 38.70 -1.81
C PRO A 345 -9.35 39.01 -0.50
N PHE A 346 -8.19 38.40 -0.28
CA PHE A 346 -7.34 38.57 0.89
C PHE A 346 -6.21 39.56 0.58
N VAL A 347 -6.57 40.80 0.26
CA VAL A 347 -5.64 41.85 -0.23
C VAL A 347 -4.47 42.17 0.71
N THR A 348 -4.58 41.84 1.99
CA THR A 348 -3.55 42.09 3.02
C THR A 348 -2.88 40.82 3.55
N GLN A 349 -3.30 39.64 3.09
CA GLN A 349 -2.83 38.35 3.59
C GLN A 349 -2.26 37.53 2.43
N PRO A 350 -0.98 37.74 2.09
CA PRO A 350 -0.36 37.05 0.94
C PRO A 350 -0.25 35.53 1.12
N HIS A 351 -0.36 35.04 2.36
CA HIS A 351 -0.34 33.62 2.70
C HIS A 351 -1.69 32.90 2.51
N LEU A 352 -2.72 33.59 2.01
CA LEU A 352 -4.04 33.02 1.76
C LEU A 352 -4.37 33.02 0.27
N ALA A 353 -4.79 31.87 -0.26
CA ALA A 353 -5.33 31.74 -1.62
C ALA A 353 -6.78 31.26 -1.57
N SER A 354 -7.71 31.97 -2.23
CA SER A 354 -9.11 31.53 -2.26
C SER A 354 -9.28 30.27 -3.12
N GLY A 355 -10.37 29.52 -2.89
CA GLY A 355 -10.75 28.39 -3.74
C GLY A 355 -10.84 28.76 -5.23
N ALA A 356 -11.42 29.92 -5.54
CA ALA A 356 -11.55 30.43 -6.89
C ALA A 356 -10.19 30.76 -7.54
N HIS A 357 -9.18 31.18 -6.75
CA HIS A 357 -7.82 31.43 -7.26
C HIS A 357 -7.14 30.14 -7.65
N ILE A 358 -7.15 29.14 -6.77
CA ILE A 358 -6.54 27.82 -7.05
C ILE A 358 -7.22 27.18 -8.26
N ALA A 359 -8.56 27.21 -8.34
CA ALA A 359 -9.30 26.67 -9.48
C ALA A 359 -8.90 27.33 -10.81
N ARG A 360 -8.66 28.66 -10.83
CA ARG A 360 -8.20 29.37 -12.04
C ARG A 360 -6.80 28.94 -12.46
N VAL A 361 -5.86 28.83 -11.51
CA VAL A 361 -4.49 28.40 -11.82
C VAL A 361 -4.50 26.99 -12.37
N VAL A 362 -5.22 26.08 -11.69
CA VAL A 362 -5.38 24.70 -12.13
C VAL A 362 -5.98 24.64 -13.54
N ALA A 363 -7.01 25.43 -13.84
CA ALA A 363 -7.60 25.49 -15.17
C ALA A 363 -6.65 26.03 -16.24
N GLU A 364 -5.78 27.00 -15.91
CA GLU A 364 -4.81 27.57 -16.85
C GLU A 364 -3.68 26.59 -17.18
N VAL A 365 -3.13 25.93 -16.15
CA VAL A 365 -2.13 24.87 -16.35
C VAL A 365 -2.73 23.75 -17.20
N ASN A 366 -4.00 23.39 -16.94
CA ASN A 366 -4.67 22.35 -17.71
C ASN A 366 -4.79 22.66 -19.21
N ARG A 367 -4.96 23.93 -19.61
CA ARG A 367 -4.98 24.32 -21.04
C ARG A 367 -3.66 24.07 -21.75
N THR A 368 -2.57 24.01 -21.01
CA THR A 368 -1.22 23.87 -21.55
C THR A 368 -0.76 22.41 -21.53
N GLU A 369 -1.09 21.68 -20.46
CA GLU A 369 -0.52 20.36 -20.16
C GLU A 369 -1.56 19.22 -20.05
N GLU A 370 -2.85 19.50 -20.22
CA GLU A 370 -3.96 18.51 -20.14
C GLU A 370 -3.93 17.62 -18.86
N LEU A 371 -3.50 18.19 -17.72
CA LEU A 371 -3.35 17.49 -16.42
C LEU A 371 -4.67 16.99 -15.79
N ILE A 372 -5.80 17.55 -16.18
CA ILE A 372 -7.14 17.26 -15.68
C ILE A 372 -8.04 17.00 -16.89
N GLU A 373 -8.82 15.94 -16.81
CA GLU A 373 -9.81 15.61 -17.82
C GLU A 373 -10.80 16.77 -18.06
N GLU A 374 -10.94 17.20 -19.32
CA GLU A 374 -11.84 18.29 -19.73
C GLU A 374 -13.35 17.96 -19.56
N GLY A 375 -13.67 16.73 -19.14
CA GLY A 375 -15.02 16.21 -18.94
C GLY A 375 -15.76 16.77 -17.71
N SER A 376 -16.94 16.21 -17.40
CA SER A 376 -17.69 16.60 -16.19
C SER A 376 -16.91 16.40 -14.89
N ALA A 377 -15.99 15.43 -14.83
CA ALA A 377 -15.15 15.19 -13.67
C ALA A 377 -14.30 16.42 -13.34
N GLY A 378 -13.54 16.95 -14.31
CA GLY A 378 -12.73 18.16 -14.11
C GLY A 378 -13.56 19.39 -13.76
N ARG A 379 -14.73 19.55 -14.38
CA ARG A 379 -15.67 20.64 -14.04
C ARG A 379 -16.22 20.52 -12.62
N SER A 380 -16.58 19.30 -12.20
CA SER A 380 -17.05 19.00 -10.84
C SER A 380 -15.98 19.32 -9.79
N LEU A 381 -14.73 18.92 -10.06
CA LEU A 381 -13.57 19.24 -9.24
C LEU A 381 -13.41 20.75 -9.08
N LEU A 382 -13.35 21.50 -10.18
CA LEU A 382 -13.19 22.96 -10.16
C LEU A 382 -14.36 23.65 -9.45
N ALA A 383 -15.60 23.21 -9.66
CA ALA A 383 -16.77 23.75 -8.96
C ALA A 383 -16.73 23.48 -7.45
N SER A 384 -16.19 22.33 -7.02
CA SER A 384 -16.07 22.01 -5.60
C SER A 384 -15.18 23.00 -4.83
N MET A 385 -14.25 23.68 -5.51
CA MET A 385 -13.35 24.67 -4.92
C MET A 385 -14.11 25.90 -4.38
N GLU A 386 -15.32 26.19 -4.88
CA GLU A 386 -16.16 27.27 -4.35
C GLU A 386 -16.66 27.02 -2.91
N ASN A 387 -16.48 25.81 -2.39
CA ASN A 387 -16.77 25.50 -0.99
C ASN A 387 -15.63 25.88 -0.04
N ILE A 388 -14.45 26.18 -0.58
CA ILE A 388 -13.24 26.51 0.15
C ILE A 388 -13.11 28.03 0.24
N SER A 389 -13.02 28.56 1.46
CA SER A 389 -12.79 29.99 1.65
C SER A 389 -11.37 30.37 1.29
N HIS A 390 -10.40 29.62 1.82
CA HIS A 390 -8.99 29.82 1.55
C HIS A 390 -8.17 28.55 1.78
N PHE A 391 -6.99 28.54 1.17
CA PHE A 391 -5.91 27.61 1.41
C PHE A 391 -4.82 28.28 2.22
N ILE A 392 -4.16 27.47 3.05
CA ILE A 392 -2.90 27.81 3.70
C ILE A 392 -1.86 26.75 3.35
N SER A 393 -0.60 27.17 3.35
CA SER A 393 0.55 26.29 3.16
C SER A 393 1.68 26.72 4.08
N GLY A 394 2.42 25.76 4.63
CA GLY A 394 3.50 26.05 5.55
C GLY A 394 4.34 24.83 5.89
N SER A 395 5.13 24.96 6.96
CA SER A 395 5.94 23.88 7.49
C SER A 395 6.03 23.88 9.01
N PHE A 396 6.38 22.73 9.57
CA PHE A 396 6.68 22.51 10.99
C PHE A 396 7.86 21.53 11.13
N ILE A 397 8.43 21.45 12.34
CA ILE A 397 9.54 20.54 12.66
C ILE A 397 9.02 19.31 13.42
N SER A 398 9.08 18.16 12.77
CA SER A 398 8.76 16.84 13.32
C SER A 398 10.03 16.14 13.84
N PRO A 399 9.94 15.25 14.84
CA PRO A 399 11.04 14.33 15.16
C PRO A 399 11.33 13.40 13.96
N ASN A 400 12.53 13.49 13.42
CA ASN A 400 13.03 12.63 12.35
C ASN A 400 13.94 11.53 12.91
N PHE A 401 13.52 10.27 12.80
CA PHE A 401 14.32 9.10 13.18
C PHE A 401 15.12 8.53 12.00
N LEU A 402 14.85 9.01 10.79
CA LEU A 402 15.61 8.74 9.56
C LEU A 402 16.61 9.88 9.30
N VAL A 403 17.29 10.33 10.35
CA VAL A 403 18.46 11.19 10.20
C VAL A 403 19.63 10.35 9.70
N ASP A 404 20.47 10.98 8.88
CA ASP A 404 21.75 10.45 8.43
C ASP A 404 22.67 10.24 9.64
N LYS A 405 23.17 9.01 9.77
CA LYS A 405 24.02 8.53 10.87
C LYS A 405 25.46 8.34 10.44
N ASP A 406 25.76 8.25 9.15
CA ASP A 406 27.10 7.96 8.62
C ASP A 406 27.79 9.20 8.02
N GLY A 407 27.06 10.30 7.84
CA GLY A 407 27.55 11.56 7.30
C GLY A 407 27.85 11.49 5.81
N LEU A 408 27.27 10.52 5.09
CA LEU A 408 27.30 10.46 3.63
C LEU A 408 26.32 11.45 3.01
N ALA A 409 25.26 11.80 3.72
CA ALA A 409 24.41 12.93 3.43
C ALA A 409 24.76 14.15 4.32
N GLY A 410 24.08 15.26 4.11
CA GLY A 410 24.09 16.42 5.00
C GLY A 410 22.94 16.33 5.99
N GLU A 411 23.09 16.93 7.18
CA GLU A 411 21.98 17.07 8.12
C GLU A 411 20.82 17.78 7.40
N GLY A 412 19.65 17.14 7.39
CA GLY A 412 18.48 17.53 6.59
C GLY A 412 18.17 19.02 6.66
N CYS A 413 17.72 19.59 5.55
CA CYS A 413 17.43 21.01 5.41
C CYS A 413 16.34 21.48 6.38
N ALA A 414 16.71 21.79 7.62
CA ALA A 414 15.86 22.45 8.59
C ALA A 414 15.53 23.89 8.15
N THR A 415 16.25 24.44 7.17
CA THR A 415 16.00 25.77 6.61
C THR A 415 15.18 25.71 5.31
N PRO A 416 14.22 26.64 5.10
CA PRO A 416 13.48 26.72 3.84
C PRO A 416 14.43 26.86 2.64
N LEU A 417 14.20 26.07 1.58
CA LEU A 417 14.84 26.34 0.29
C LEU A 417 14.36 27.72 -0.18
N PRO A 418 15.26 28.69 -0.47
CA PRO A 418 14.82 29.93 -1.08
C PRO A 418 14.16 29.63 -2.43
N PRO A 419 13.02 30.25 -2.76
CA PRO A 419 12.39 30.09 -4.06
C PRO A 419 13.33 30.52 -5.17
N HIS A 420 13.17 29.93 -6.35
CA HIS A 420 13.97 30.20 -7.55
C HIS A 420 13.96 31.68 -7.94
N GLY A 421 14.92 32.45 -7.41
CA GLY A 421 15.33 33.74 -7.93
C GLY A 421 16.45 33.57 -8.95
N THR A 422 16.48 34.42 -9.98
CA THR A 422 17.40 34.39 -11.16
C THR A 422 18.89 34.62 -10.86
N GLY A 423 19.38 34.30 -9.66
CA GLY A 423 20.78 34.43 -9.31
C GLY A 423 21.19 33.96 -7.91
N ALA A 424 20.31 33.30 -7.14
CA ALA A 424 20.69 32.69 -5.88
C ALA A 424 20.48 31.17 -5.99
N PRO A 425 21.55 30.36 -6.01
CA PRO A 425 21.40 28.90 -5.94
C PRO A 425 20.62 28.57 -4.66
N ALA A 426 19.87 27.46 -4.68
CA ALA A 426 19.49 26.76 -3.45
C ALA A 426 20.69 26.87 -2.52
N THR A 427 20.51 27.50 -1.35
CA THR A 427 21.65 27.86 -0.51
C THR A 427 22.50 26.62 -0.28
N LYS A 428 23.78 26.80 -0.54
CA LYS A 428 24.92 25.87 -0.49
C LYS A 428 25.11 25.11 0.83
N GLU A 429 24.08 25.03 1.68
CA GLU A 429 24.15 24.43 3.01
C GLU A 429 23.47 23.04 3.10
N CYS A 430 22.85 22.55 2.02
CA CYS A 430 22.42 21.16 1.88
C CYS A 430 23.07 20.50 0.66
N GLU A 431 24.34 20.10 0.78
CA GLU A 431 25.07 19.50 -0.35
C GLU A 431 24.58 18.07 -0.71
N VAL A 432 23.88 17.36 0.19
CA VAL A 432 23.25 16.05 -0.06
C VAL A 432 22.07 15.87 0.91
N PRO A 433 20.80 16.00 0.54
CA PRO A 433 19.76 16.23 1.55
C PRO A 433 19.48 15.04 2.47
N HIS A 434 19.56 13.78 2.04
CA HIS A 434 19.36 12.55 2.85
C HIS A 434 19.83 11.31 2.05
N ASP A 435 20.19 10.23 2.73
CA ASP A 435 20.53 8.89 2.20
C ASP A 435 19.30 7.95 2.10
N ASP A 436 19.49 6.73 1.58
CA ASP A 436 18.44 5.77 1.18
C ASP A 436 18.40 4.48 2.03
N ASP A 437 19.14 4.41 3.13
CA ASP A 437 19.36 3.18 3.93
C ASP A 437 19.08 3.33 5.43
N GLU A 438 18.63 4.52 5.86
CA GLU A 438 18.46 4.79 7.27
C GLU A 438 17.28 4.05 7.89
N ASN A 439 17.43 3.72 9.18
CA ASN A 439 16.42 3.02 9.96
C ASN A 439 16.32 3.58 11.40
N PHE A 440 15.22 3.27 12.07
CA PHE A 440 14.96 3.70 13.45
C PHE A 440 15.93 3.00 14.40
N ILE A 441 16.46 3.78 15.35
CA ILE A 441 17.22 3.28 16.49
C ILE A 441 16.58 3.86 17.76
N VAL A 442 15.79 3.02 18.44
CA VAL A 442 15.01 3.40 19.61
C VAL A 442 15.10 2.29 20.66
N ASP A 443 15.54 2.63 21.87
CA ASP A 443 15.46 1.79 23.06
C ASP A 443 14.34 2.30 23.97
N ARG A 444 13.25 1.53 24.01
CA ARG A 444 12.06 1.87 24.78
C ARG A 444 12.19 1.71 26.29
N PHE A 445 13.27 1.14 26.82
CA PHE A 445 13.47 1.03 28.27
C PHE A 445 14.39 2.12 28.80
N SER A 446 15.52 2.34 28.15
CA SER A 446 16.49 3.37 28.56
C SER A 446 16.03 4.77 28.15
N GLY A 447 15.23 4.86 27.08
CA GLY A 447 14.88 6.12 26.43
C GLY A 447 15.97 6.63 25.48
N GLU A 448 17.00 5.83 25.19
CA GLU A 448 17.99 6.14 24.16
C GLU A 448 17.34 6.08 22.77
N MET A 449 17.60 7.11 21.96
CA MET A 449 17.08 7.21 20.60
C MET A 449 18.04 8.04 19.74
N VAL A 450 18.08 7.74 18.44
CA VAL A 450 18.72 8.61 17.44
C VAL A 450 17.61 9.36 16.71
N VAL A 451 17.55 10.68 16.91
CA VAL A 451 16.50 11.55 16.37
C VAL A 451 17.06 12.95 16.11
N GLY A 452 16.57 13.62 15.07
CA GLY A 452 16.87 15.02 14.78
C GLY A 452 15.66 15.77 14.23
N GLU A 453 15.90 16.95 13.66
CA GLU A 453 14.85 17.80 13.11
C GLU A 453 14.45 17.33 11.70
N GLY A 454 13.15 17.10 11.49
CA GLY A 454 12.56 16.82 10.18
C GLY A 454 11.60 17.93 9.80
N ARG A 455 11.92 18.68 8.74
CA ARG A 455 11.00 19.67 8.21
C ARG A 455 9.89 18.99 7.41
N VAL A 456 8.63 19.22 7.80
CA VAL A 456 7.44 18.69 7.14
C VAL A 456 6.62 19.84 6.58
N THR A 457 6.35 19.80 5.28
CA THR A 457 5.47 20.75 4.61
C THR A 457 4.02 20.27 4.65
N PHE A 458 3.10 21.20 4.81
CA PHE A 458 1.67 20.92 4.82
C PHE A 458 0.91 21.92 3.97
N TRP A 459 -0.25 21.48 3.49
CA TRP A 459 -1.28 22.33 2.92
C TRP A 459 -2.60 22.03 3.59
N CYS A 460 -3.43 23.06 3.81
CA CYS A 460 -4.78 22.88 4.30
C CYS A 460 -5.79 23.70 3.48
N ALA A 461 -6.96 23.11 3.24
CA ALA A 461 -8.13 23.72 2.66
C ALA A 461 -9.16 24.04 3.75
N ILE A 462 -9.48 25.31 3.94
CA ILE A 462 -10.40 25.79 4.98
C ILE A 462 -11.78 26.03 4.36
N PRO A 463 -12.86 25.42 4.89
CA PRO A 463 -14.21 25.64 4.37
C PRO A 463 -14.68 27.09 4.55
N HIS A 464 -15.72 27.49 3.83
CA HIS A 464 -16.44 28.71 4.17
C HIS A 464 -17.14 28.62 5.53
N ALA A 465 -17.14 29.72 6.29
CA ALA A 465 -17.82 29.83 7.58
C ALA A 465 -19.31 29.40 7.55
N ARG A 466 -19.98 29.49 6.39
CA ARG A 466 -21.36 28.98 6.19
C ARG A 466 -21.51 27.46 6.41
N PHE A 467 -20.42 26.71 6.34
CA PHE A 467 -20.38 25.27 6.58
C PHE A 467 -19.92 24.89 7.99
N LYS A 468 -19.59 25.88 8.84
CA LYS A 468 -19.19 25.62 10.23
C LYS A 468 -20.37 25.05 10.99
N ARG A 469 -20.18 23.89 11.62
CA ARG A 469 -21.26 23.17 12.33
C ARG A 469 -21.54 23.86 13.67
N ASP A 470 -22.79 23.76 14.12
CA ASP A 470 -23.18 24.31 15.43
C ASP A 470 -22.39 23.64 16.56
N GLY A 471 -21.76 24.47 17.40
CA GLY A 471 -20.96 24.01 18.54
C GLY A 471 -19.47 23.82 18.25
N ASP A 472 -19.05 23.80 16.98
CA ASP A 472 -17.64 23.76 16.62
C ASP A 472 -16.99 25.12 16.84
N ALA A 473 -15.93 25.17 17.66
CA ALA A 473 -15.16 26.39 17.89
C ALA A 473 -14.28 26.75 16.68
N ALA A 474 -13.79 25.75 15.96
CA ALA A 474 -13.00 25.81 14.73
C ALA A 474 -13.37 24.60 13.85
N PHE A 475 -13.00 24.58 12.58
CA PHE A 475 -13.31 23.44 11.71
C PHE A 475 -12.55 22.18 12.15
N PRO A 476 -13.23 21.03 12.26
CA PRO A 476 -12.61 19.71 12.29
C PRO A 476 -11.65 19.50 11.14
N VAL A 477 -10.61 18.69 11.36
CA VAL A 477 -9.57 18.46 10.36
C VAL A 477 -9.56 17.00 9.94
N SER A 478 -9.65 16.76 8.64
CA SER A 478 -9.29 15.50 8.00
C SER A 478 -7.87 15.60 7.45
N ILE A 479 -6.99 14.71 7.90
CA ILE A 479 -5.66 14.53 7.31
C ILE A 479 -5.79 13.57 6.13
N TYR A 480 -5.32 13.99 4.96
CA TYR A 480 -5.34 13.22 3.72
C TYR A 480 -3.94 12.71 3.40
N GLY A 481 -3.82 11.41 3.10
CA GLY A 481 -2.61 10.77 2.60
C GLY A 481 -2.69 10.48 1.12
N HIS A 482 -1.69 10.94 0.37
CA HIS A 482 -1.58 10.73 -1.07
C HIS A 482 -1.05 9.34 -1.43
N GLY A 483 -1.25 8.94 -2.68
CA GLY A 483 -0.74 7.68 -3.23
C GLY A 483 0.77 7.67 -3.47
N TYR A 484 1.31 6.48 -3.73
CA TYR A 484 2.73 6.28 -4.02
C TYR A 484 3.16 7.04 -5.29
N GLY A 485 4.32 7.72 -5.23
CA GLY A 485 4.82 8.58 -6.33
C GLY A 485 4.08 9.92 -6.50
N SER A 486 2.98 10.12 -5.77
CA SER A 486 2.17 11.34 -5.78
C SER A 486 2.72 12.39 -4.78
N THR A 487 1.88 13.38 -4.46
CA THR A 487 2.21 14.52 -3.61
C THR A 487 1.02 14.90 -2.73
N ARG A 488 1.27 15.74 -1.72
CA ARG A 488 0.21 16.29 -0.85
C ARG A 488 -0.97 16.95 -1.60
N PHE A 489 -0.81 17.37 -2.85
CA PHE A 489 -1.86 18.07 -3.63
C PHE A 489 -2.98 17.17 -4.15
N GLU A 490 -2.82 15.84 -4.08
CA GLU A 490 -3.92 14.91 -4.40
C GLU A 490 -5.18 15.19 -3.56
N MET A 491 -5.02 15.79 -2.37
CA MET A 491 -6.13 16.26 -1.54
C MET A 491 -7.10 17.22 -2.26
N LEU A 492 -6.64 17.95 -3.28
CA LEU A 492 -7.46 18.88 -4.05
C LEU A 492 -8.62 18.16 -4.73
N GLY A 493 -8.46 16.88 -5.08
CA GLY A 493 -9.54 16.03 -5.60
C GLY A 493 -10.76 15.95 -4.66
N PHE A 494 -10.56 16.12 -3.35
CA PHE A 494 -11.58 15.78 -2.35
C PHE A 494 -11.92 16.93 -1.40
N ALA A 495 -11.00 17.86 -1.16
CA ALA A 495 -11.12 18.92 -0.17
C ALA A 495 -12.39 19.77 -0.35
N GLY A 496 -12.71 20.17 -1.58
CA GLY A 496 -13.90 20.97 -1.88
C GLY A 496 -15.21 20.23 -1.61
N PHE A 497 -15.22 18.90 -1.77
CA PHE A 497 -16.38 18.06 -1.47
C PHE A 497 -16.54 17.82 0.02
N HIS A 498 -15.44 17.66 0.77
CA HIS A 498 -15.47 17.52 2.23
C HIS A 498 -15.75 18.85 2.94
N ALA A 499 -15.39 19.99 2.36
CA ALA A 499 -15.65 21.31 2.91
C ALA A 499 -17.13 21.58 3.20
N ARG A 500 -18.05 21.11 2.34
CA ARG A 500 -19.50 21.23 2.54
C ARG A 500 -20.03 20.44 3.75
N PHE A 501 -19.21 19.54 4.29
CA PHE A 501 -19.48 18.80 5.51
C PHE A 501 -18.98 19.52 6.77
N GLY A 502 -18.41 20.72 6.60
CA GLY A 502 -17.78 21.46 7.69
C GLY A 502 -16.45 20.83 8.10
N ILE A 503 -15.73 20.23 7.17
CA ILE A 503 -14.45 19.54 7.43
C ILE A 503 -13.36 20.23 6.62
N ALA A 504 -12.32 20.71 7.31
CA ALA A 504 -11.10 21.17 6.68
C ALA A 504 -10.23 19.97 6.30
N THR A 505 -9.57 20.04 5.15
CA THR A 505 -8.67 18.97 4.69
C THR A 505 -7.23 19.46 4.73
N CYS A 506 -6.38 18.77 5.47
CA CYS A 506 -4.94 19.01 5.50
C CYS A 506 -4.19 17.82 4.90
N SER A 507 -3.05 18.07 4.28
CA SER A 507 -2.21 17.05 3.65
C SER A 507 -0.74 17.41 3.81
N THR A 508 0.10 16.40 3.96
CA THR A 508 1.57 16.51 4.01
C THR A 508 2.18 15.61 2.95
N ASP A 509 3.40 15.90 2.52
CA ASP A 509 4.15 14.88 1.80
C ASP A 509 4.59 13.79 2.77
N VAL A 510 4.32 12.54 2.40
CA VAL A 510 4.94 11.36 3.02
C VAL A 510 6.46 11.47 2.92
N PHE A 511 7.21 10.82 3.81
CA PHE A 511 8.67 10.86 3.76
C PHE A 511 9.18 10.50 2.35
N GLY A 512 10.16 11.28 1.86
CA GLY A 512 10.73 11.11 0.52
C GLY A 512 9.86 11.54 -0.66
N HIS A 513 8.62 12.02 -0.43
CA HIS A 513 7.70 12.42 -1.51
C HIS A 513 7.60 13.94 -1.69
N GLY A 514 7.10 14.35 -2.85
CA GLY A 514 6.86 15.75 -3.18
C GLY A 514 6.76 15.97 -4.68
N LEU A 515 6.42 17.18 -5.10
CA LEU A 515 6.25 17.48 -6.52
C LEU A 515 7.60 17.50 -7.25
N ALA A 516 7.79 16.51 -8.13
CA ALA A 516 8.89 16.46 -9.08
C ALA A 516 8.44 17.09 -10.40
N ILE A 517 9.08 18.21 -10.78
CA ILE A 517 8.79 18.91 -12.03
C ILE A 517 10.05 18.85 -12.90
N PRO A 518 9.97 18.29 -14.13
CA PRO A 518 11.10 18.30 -15.05
C PRO A 518 11.57 19.74 -15.32
N PRO A 519 12.89 19.99 -15.44
CA PRO A 519 13.43 21.34 -15.64
C PRO A 519 12.82 22.09 -16.84
N ALA A 520 12.45 21.36 -17.90
CA ALA A 520 11.82 21.92 -19.09
C ALA A 520 10.41 22.49 -18.81
N LEU A 521 9.62 21.84 -17.95
CA LEU A 521 8.26 22.26 -17.58
C LEU A 521 8.28 23.42 -16.58
N LEU A 522 9.27 23.46 -15.69
CA LEU A 522 9.41 24.52 -14.68
C LEU A 522 9.48 25.92 -15.32
N GLY A 523 10.13 26.05 -16.47
CA GLY A 523 10.20 27.31 -17.22
C GLY A 523 8.83 27.81 -17.72
N VAL A 524 7.96 26.90 -18.13
CA VAL A 524 6.58 27.21 -18.57
C VAL A 524 5.72 27.62 -17.38
N LEU A 525 5.81 26.87 -16.28
CA LEU A 525 5.06 27.17 -15.06
C LEU A 525 5.46 28.52 -14.45
N ASN A 526 6.75 28.86 -14.47
CA ASN A 526 7.21 30.19 -14.04
C ASN A 526 6.48 31.29 -14.83
N GLN A 527 6.46 31.22 -16.17
CA GLN A 527 5.79 32.21 -17.01
C GLN A 527 4.28 32.32 -16.71
N ILE A 528 3.60 31.18 -16.58
CA ILE A 528 2.16 31.16 -16.24
C ILE A 528 1.92 31.83 -14.89
N THR A 529 2.71 31.49 -13.87
CA THR A 529 2.53 32.06 -12.53
C THR A 529 2.91 33.53 -12.43
N GLU A 530 3.88 34.02 -13.20
CA GLU A 530 4.17 35.46 -13.33
C GLU A 530 2.99 36.23 -13.93
N ASP A 531 2.36 35.69 -14.99
CA ASP A 531 1.24 36.34 -15.68
C ASP A 531 -0.01 36.49 -14.78
N VAL A 532 -0.18 35.61 -13.79
CA VAL A 532 -1.26 35.67 -12.79
C VAL A 532 -0.82 36.19 -11.41
N HIS A 533 0.42 36.67 -11.29
CA HIS A 533 1.02 37.17 -10.03
C HIS A 533 1.00 36.17 -8.85
N ALA A 534 1.14 34.88 -9.15
CA ALA A 534 1.08 33.76 -8.21
C ALA A 534 2.43 33.00 -8.11
N GLU A 535 3.57 33.68 -8.23
CA GLU A 535 4.90 33.05 -8.17
C GLU A 535 5.11 32.29 -6.85
N GLY A 536 4.47 32.75 -5.77
CA GLY A 536 4.50 32.08 -4.47
C GLY A 536 3.69 30.80 -4.39
N LEU A 537 2.69 30.64 -5.25
CA LEU A 537 2.01 29.37 -5.42
C LEU A 537 2.97 28.31 -5.97
N LEU A 538 3.78 28.63 -6.99
CA LEU A 538 4.76 27.68 -7.53
C LEU A 538 5.83 27.32 -6.49
N ALA A 539 6.31 28.29 -5.71
CA ALA A 539 7.22 28.04 -4.60
C ALA A 539 6.58 27.12 -3.55
N ALA A 540 5.33 27.38 -3.17
CA ALA A 540 4.57 26.55 -2.23
C ALA A 540 4.22 25.15 -2.77
N LEU A 541 4.21 24.96 -4.10
CA LEU A 541 4.00 23.67 -4.76
C LEU A 541 5.29 22.82 -4.78
N THR A 542 6.42 23.46 -5.09
CA THR A 542 7.72 22.79 -5.29
C THR A 542 8.52 22.56 -4.00
N ASP A 543 8.16 23.24 -2.91
CA ASP A 543 8.71 22.99 -1.58
C ASP A 543 8.21 21.64 -1.02
N GLY A 544 8.99 20.56 -1.15
CA GLY A 544 8.59 19.21 -0.75
C GLY A 544 9.78 18.37 -0.30
N ARG A 545 9.54 17.08 -0.06
CA ARG A 545 10.53 16.14 0.52
C ARG A 545 11.13 15.18 -0.51
N ALA A 546 10.75 15.29 -1.79
CA ALA A 546 11.34 14.52 -2.89
C ALA A 546 12.81 14.91 -3.11
N ARG A 547 13.63 13.91 -3.40
CA ARG A 547 15.09 14.01 -3.52
C ARG A 547 15.54 13.37 -4.82
N ASP A 548 16.60 13.89 -5.41
CA ASP A 548 17.34 13.14 -6.42
C ASP A 548 18.07 11.99 -5.70
N LEU A 549 17.66 10.76 -5.94
CA LEU A 549 18.23 9.54 -5.37
C LEU A 549 19.17 8.82 -6.34
N ASN A 550 19.16 9.18 -7.63
CA ASN A 550 19.90 8.47 -8.67
C ASN A 550 21.04 9.28 -9.30
N ASN A 551 21.16 10.59 -9.09
CA ASN A 551 22.10 11.52 -9.74
C ASN A 551 21.80 11.84 -11.22
N ASP A 552 20.55 11.88 -11.65
CA ASP A 552 20.14 12.34 -12.98
C ASP A 552 19.73 13.83 -13.03
N GLY A 553 19.63 14.49 -11.88
CA GLY A 553 19.22 15.88 -11.75
C GLY A 553 17.70 16.10 -11.63
N GLU A 554 16.91 15.03 -11.63
CA GLU A 554 15.47 15.05 -11.34
C GLU A 554 15.18 14.50 -9.93
N LYS A 555 14.04 14.89 -9.34
CA LYS A 555 13.65 14.41 -8.01
C LYS A 555 12.85 13.12 -8.14
N ASP A 556 13.22 12.10 -7.38
CA ASP A 556 12.53 10.82 -7.29
C ASP A 556 11.47 10.85 -6.17
N SER A 557 10.25 11.30 -6.47
CA SER A 557 9.15 11.32 -5.48
C SER A 557 8.83 9.90 -4.98
N GLY A 558 9.11 9.65 -3.70
CA GLY A 558 8.88 8.35 -3.08
C GLY A 558 9.82 7.25 -3.52
N GLY A 559 10.92 7.58 -4.20
CA GLY A 559 11.78 6.60 -4.84
C GLY A 559 12.35 5.49 -3.94
N ASP A 560 12.50 5.78 -2.65
CA ASP A 560 12.98 4.84 -1.62
C ASP A 560 11.89 4.37 -0.64
N TYR A 561 10.59 4.60 -0.93
CA TYR A 561 9.52 4.11 -0.06
C TYR A 561 9.41 2.59 -0.07
N TRP A 562 9.49 1.97 -1.25
CA TRP A 562 9.59 0.52 -1.43
C TRP A 562 11.01 0.19 -1.84
N THR A 563 11.70 -0.66 -1.09
CA THR A 563 13.02 -1.20 -1.46
C THR A 563 13.17 -2.62 -0.94
N ALA A 564 14.15 -3.37 -1.45
CA ALA A 564 14.51 -4.65 -0.84
C ALA A 564 15.20 -4.50 0.54
N ASP A 565 15.64 -3.30 0.94
CA ASP A 565 15.91 -3.02 2.35
C ASP A 565 14.56 -2.83 3.07
N THR A 566 14.04 -3.95 3.55
CA THR A 566 12.76 -4.00 4.26
C THR A 566 12.78 -3.24 5.58
N PHE A 567 13.95 -2.95 6.18
CA PHE A 567 14.06 -2.09 7.35
C PHE A 567 13.79 -0.63 7.00
N HIS A 568 14.34 -0.17 5.88
CA HIS A 568 14.09 1.18 5.38
C HIS A 568 12.61 1.34 4.99
N THR A 569 12.06 0.40 4.21
CA THR A 569 10.63 0.39 3.83
C THR A 569 9.72 0.48 5.07
N ARG A 570 9.99 -0.33 6.11
CA ARG A 570 9.27 -0.30 7.39
C ARG A 570 9.34 1.08 8.06
N ASP A 571 10.51 1.68 8.09
CA ASP A 571 10.74 2.88 8.87
C ASP A 571 10.32 4.17 8.15
N VAL A 572 10.25 4.17 6.81
CA VAL A 572 9.60 5.24 6.01
C VAL A 572 8.10 5.33 6.33
N VAL A 573 7.42 4.18 6.44
CA VAL A 573 6.01 4.11 6.87
C VAL A 573 5.88 4.68 8.28
N ARG A 574 6.72 4.22 9.22
CA ARG A 574 6.68 4.66 10.63
C ARG A 574 6.98 6.15 10.77
N GLN A 575 7.96 6.68 10.04
CA GLN A 575 8.31 8.11 10.07
C GLN A 575 7.14 8.96 9.58
N SER A 576 6.44 8.51 8.55
CA SER A 576 5.28 9.24 8.01
C SER A 576 4.11 9.26 9.00
N VAL A 577 3.90 8.18 9.77
CA VAL A 577 2.93 8.15 10.88
C VAL A 577 3.36 9.09 12.01
N VAL A 578 4.66 9.17 12.35
CA VAL A 578 5.19 10.11 13.35
C VAL A 578 4.97 11.57 12.93
N ASP A 579 5.17 11.89 11.65
CA ASP A 579 4.92 13.23 11.10
C ASP A 579 3.44 13.62 11.25
N TRP A 580 2.52 12.68 11.04
CA TRP A 580 1.08 12.89 11.24
C TRP A 580 0.69 13.03 12.72
N MET A 581 1.31 12.28 13.63
CA MET A 581 1.14 12.49 15.08
C MET A 581 1.57 13.91 15.46
N HIS A 582 2.68 14.39 14.91
CA HIS A 582 3.17 15.73 15.20
C HIS A 582 2.22 16.80 14.62
N LEU A 583 1.69 16.60 13.41
CA LEU A 583 0.68 17.49 12.82
C LEU A 583 -0.58 17.58 13.70
N VAL A 584 -1.08 16.45 14.22
CA VAL A 584 -2.22 16.47 15.16
C VAL A 584 -1.86 17.24 16.43
N ARG A 585 -0.66 17.04 16.99
CA ARG A 585 -0.20 17.77 18.17
C ARG A 585 -0.11 19.29 17.92
N LEU A 586 0.34 19.69 16.73
CA LEU A 586 0.34 21.08 16.26
C LEU A 586 -1.08 21.64 16.20
N LEU A 587 -1.98 20.97 15.50
CA LEU A 587 -3.37 21.41 15.35
C LEU A 587 -4.10 21.47 16.70
N ARG A 588 -3.81 20.57 17.64
CA ARG A 588 -4.38 20.60 19.01
C ARG A 588 -3.87 21.79 19.83
N ALA A 589 -2.70 22.34 19.51
CA ALA A 589 -2.13 23.50 20.19
C ALA A 589 -2.81 24.83 19.82
N PHE A 590 -3.67 24.86 18.81
CA PHE A 590 -4.49 26.01 18.43
C PHE A 590 -5.69 26.17 19.36
N ASP A 591 -5.42 26.47 20.63
CA ASP A 591 -6.40 26.50 21.73
C ASP A 591 -7.20 27.82 21.83
N GLY A 592 -6.99 28.76 20.90
CA GLY A 592 -7.60 30.09 20.89
C GLY A 592 -7.01 31.07 21.90
N GLN A 593 -5.96 30.69 22.64
CA GLN A 593 -5.24 31.54 23.60
C GLN A 593 -3.76 31.68 23.25
N ARG A 594 -3.14 30.61 22.75
CA ARG A 594 -1.76 30.59 22.28
C ARG A 594 -1.56 31.67 21.23
N ARG A 595 -0.51 32.47 21.40
CA ARG A 595 -0.10 33.50 20.44
C ARG A 595 1.03 32.94 19.60
N MET A 596 1.03 33.25 18.31
CA MET A 596 2.11 32.89 17.40
C MET A 596 2.68 34.12 16.72
N THR A 597 3.96 33.99 16.37
CA THR A 597 4.69 34.89 15.49
C THR A 597 5.40 33.98 14.49
N VAL A 598 4.92 33.93 13.25
CA VAL A 598 5.41 33.00 12.22
C VAL A 598 5.89 33.77 10.99
N SER A 599 7.00 33.32 10.41
CA SER A 599 7.52 33.90 9.17
C SER A 599 6.64 33.52 7.98
N VAL A 600 6.34 34.50 7.13
CA VAL A 600 5.68 34.29 5.84
C VAL A 600 6.74 34.40 4.74
N LEU A 601 7.02 33.29 4.06
CA LEU A 601 8.08 33.19 3.06
C LEU A 601 7.58 33.73 1.72
N ASN A 602 8.21 34.80 1.23
CA ASN A 602 7.90 35.36 -0.08
C ASN A 602 8.76 34.74 -1.19
N PRO A 603 8.27 34.74 -2.44
CA PRO A 603 8.98 34.20 -3.62
C PRO A 603 10.35 34.84 -3.86
N ASP A 604 10.50 36.11 -3.52
CA ASP A 604 11.74 36.86 -3.71
C ASP A 604 12.79 36.59 -2.60
N GLY A 605 12.51 35.64 -1.71
CA GLY A 605 13.34 35.30 -0.56
C GLY A 605 13.22 36.26 0.62
N SER A 606 12.42 37.32 0.52
CA SER A 606 12.08 38.16 1.66
C SER A 606 11.13 37.42 2.62
N GLN A 607 11.12 37.84 3.88
CA GLN A 607 10.22 37.26 4.88
C GLN A 607 9.28 38.35 5.42
N GLY A 608 7.98 38.09 5.26
CA GLY A 608 6.93 38.74 6.03
C GLY A 608 6.73 38.08 7.40
N GLN A 609 5.76 38.58 8.15
CA GLN A 609 5.45 38.07 9.49
C GLN A 609 3.94 38.08 9.71
N LEU A 610 3.44 36.99 10.31
CA LEU A 610 2.08 36.90 10.81
C LEU A 610 2.13 36.81 12.34
N ASP A 611 1.52 37.80 13.00
CA ASP A 611 1.37 37.88 14.44
C ASP A 611 -0.11 37.72 14.81
N GLY A 612 -0.45 36.76 15.66
CA GLY A 612 -1.85 36.44 15.88
C GLY A 612 -2.14 35.41 16.96
N ILE A 613 -3.39 34.98 17.02
CA ILE A 613 -3.78 33.76 17.72
C ILE A 613 -3.28 32.58 16.87
N ALA A 614 -2.73 31.55 17.49
CA ALA A 614 -2.28 30.37 16.77
C ALA A 614 -3.48 29.66 16.13
N GLY A 615 -3.40 29.42 14.81
CA GLY A 615 -4.49 28.83 14.02
C GLY A 615 -5.56 29.81 13.52
N ASP A 616 -5.42 31.12 13.77
CA ASP A 616 -6.22 32.20 13.17
C ASP A 616 -5.40 32.81 12.01
N PHE A 617 -5.55 32.23 10.83
CA PHE A 617 -4.74 32.57 9.65
C PHE A 617 -5.33 33.73 8.86
N ASP A 618 -6.65 33.92 8.90
CA ASP A 618 -7.31 35.06 8.24
C ASP A 618 -7.30 36.36 9.06
N GLY A 619 -7.04 36.26 10.37
CA GLY A 619 -6.91 37.37 11.29
C GLY A 619 -8.25 37.89 11.79
N ASP A 620 -9.33 37.10 11.70
CA ASP A 620 -10.67 37.49 12.15
C ASP A 620 -10.84 37.44 13.69
N GLY A 621 -9.86 36.88 14.40
CA GLY A 621 -9.85 36.72 15.85
C GLY A 621 -10.36 35.36 16.34
N THR A 622 -10.65 34.43 15.44
CA THR A 622 -11.13 33.07 15.71
C THR A 622 -10.17 32.06 15.13
N VAL A 623 -10.00 30.92 15.80
CA VAL A 623 -9.23 29.80 15.22
C VAL A 623 -9.98 29.21 14.04
N ASP A 624 -9.30 29.05 12.91
CA ASP A 624 -9.86 28.49 11.66
C ASP A 624 -10.05 26.98 11.77
N ILE A 625 -9.02 26.26 12.18
CA ILE A 625 -8.96 24.79 12.17
C ILE A 625 -8.40 24.20 13.47
N GLY A 626 -8.88 23.02 13.86
CA GLY A 626 -8.31 22.26 14.97
C GLY A 626 -8.65 22.82 16.37
N GLY A 627 -7.71 22.68 17.30
CA GLY A 627 -7.88 22.96 18.72
C GLY A 627 -8.12 21.71 19.58
N PRO A 628 -7.93 21.80 20.90
CA PRO A 628 -7.81 20.63 21.78
C PRO A 628 -9.09 19.79 21.91
N ASN A 629 -10.25 20.38 21.62
CA ASN A 629 -11.57 19.72 21.65
C ASN A 629 -12.14 19.50 20.24
N SER A 630 -11.34 19.73 19.19
CA SER A 630 -11.75 19.47 17.81
C SER A 630 -11.80 17.98 17.53
N GLN A 631 -12.58 17.60 16.52
CA GLN A 631 -12.49 16.27 15.94
C GLN A 631 -11.36 16.22 14.90
N TYR A 632 -10.69 15.07 14.86
CA TYR A 632 -9.61 14.78 13.92
C TYR A 632 -9.94 13.50 13.16
N PHE A 633 -9.75 13.53 11.85
CA PHE A 633 -9.99 12.42 10.95
C PHE A 633 -8.75 12.12 10.12
N ALA A 634 -8.65 10.90 9.61
CA ALA A 634 -7.57 10.52 8.71
C ALA A 634 -8.06 9.59 7.60
N TRP A 635 -7.67 9.84 6.36
CA TRP A 635 -7.86 8.90 5.28
C TRP A 635 -6.86 9.14 4.17
N GLY A 636 -6.86 8.25 3.20
CA GLY A 636 -5.98 8.34 2.04
C GLY A 636 -6.21 7.13 1.16
N GLN A 637 -5.69 7.20 -0.05
CA GLN A 637 -5.76 6.11 -1.01
C GLN A 637 -4.38 5.47 -1.16
N SER A 638 -4.32 4.15 -1.40
CA SER A 638 -3.06 3.44 -1.66
C SER A 638 -2.09 3.51 -0.46
N MET A 639 -0.88 4.02 -0.68
CA MET A 639 0.07 4.40 0.37
C MET A 639 -0.58 5.23 1.48
N GLY A 640 -1.39 6.24 1.16
CA GLY A 640 -2.15 7.02 2.16
C GLY A 640 -3.15 6.17 2.94
N GLY A 641 -3.67 5.10 2.34
CA GLY A 641 -4.48 4.07 3.01
C GLY A 641 -3.67 3.21 3.99
N ILE A 642 -2.41 2.88 3.65
CA ILE A 642 -1.47 2.18 4.55
C ILE A 642 -1.14 3.08 5.76
N ILE A 643 -0.73 4.33 5.51
CA ILE A 643 -0.40 5.30 6.58
C ILE A 643 -1.61 5.56 7.49
N SER A 644 -2.78 5.83 6.90
CA SER A 644 -3.99 6.10 7.70
C SER A 644 -4.48 4.88 8.49
N GLY A 645 -4.25 3.65 8.00
CA GLY A 645 -4.48 2.43 8.76
C GLY A 645 -3.62 2.36 10.03
N SER A 646 -2.29 2.40 9.89
CA SER A 646 -1.40 2.38 11.06
C SER A 646 -1.68 3.55 12.01
N PHE A 647 -1.89 4.76 11.47
CA PHE A 647 -2.17 5.96 12.23
C PHE A 647 -3.45 5.86 13.06
N ALA A 648 -4.53 5.28 12.51
CA ALA A 648 -5.82 5.11 13.21
C ALA A 648 -5.70 4.26 14.49
N GLY A 649 -4.76 3.33 14.55
CA GLY A 649 -4.56 2.48 15.74
C GLY A 649 -3.64 3.12 16.78
N VAL A 650 -2.71 3.97 16.38
CA VAL A 650 -1.73 4.53 17.31
C VAL A 650 -2.07 5.93 17.82
N GLU A 651 -2.70 6.80 17.03
CA GLU A 651 -3.11 8.14 17.45
C GLU A 651 -4.58 8.15 17.91
N GLN A 652 -4.78 8.05 19.21
CA GLN A 652 -6.11 7.97 19.83
C GLN A 652 -6.83 9.33 19.90
N ALA A 653 -6.18 10.43 19.50
CA ALA A 653 -6.88 11.69 19.26
C ALA A 653 -7.80 11.63 18.01
N LEU A 654 -7.65 10.61 17.15
CA LEU A 654 -8.50 10.43 15.99
C LEU A 654 -9.90 10.00 16.39
N THR A 655 -10.88 10.70 15.85
CA THR A 655 -12.29 10.34 16.02
C THR A 655 -12.67 9.22 15.06
N ALA A 656 -12.26 9.33 13.78
CA ALA A 656 -12.58 8.38 12.73
C ALA A 656 -11.51 8.35 11.62
N ALA A 657 -11.41 7.22 10.92
CA ALA A 657 -10.54 7.06 9.76
C ALA A 657 -11.22 6.27 8.61
N ALA A 658 -10.74 6.46 7.38
CA ALA A 658 -11.27 5.77 6.20
C ALA A 658 -10.16 5.28 5.24
N PRO A 659 -9.29 4.34 5.66
CA PRO A 659 -8.22 3.83 4.81
C PRO A 659 -8.81 3.20 3.54
N THR A 660 -8.44 3.76 2.38
CA THR A 660 -8.93 3.35 1.06
C THR A 660 -7.82 2.72 0.26
N ALA A 661 -8.06 1.54 -0.34
CA ALA A 661 -6.98 0.70 -0.89
C ALA A 661 -5.80 0.60 0.10
N GLY A 662 -6.12 0.49 1.40
CA GLY A 662 -5.15 0.26 2.46
C GLY A 662 -4.79 -1.22 2.55
N ALA A 663 -3.71 -1.55 3.26
CA ALA A 663 -3.22 -2.92 3.36
C ALA A 663 -2.97 -3.34 4.81
N GLY A 664 -3.41 -4.53 5.21
CA GLY A 664 -2.89 -5.27 6.35
C GLY A 664 -2.22 -6.56 5.84
N GLY A 665 -0.93 -6.74 6.10
CA GLY A 665 -0.09 -7.73 5.44
C GLY A 665 0.73 -7.11 4.31
N LEU A 666 1.80 -6.37 4.65
CA LEU A 666 2.69 -5.73 3.67
C LEU A 666 3.46 -6.75 2.82
N LEU A 667 3.69 -7.97 3.31
CA LEU A 667 4.15 -9.10 2.49
C LEU A 667 3.20 -9.38 1.33
N ASP A 668 1.90 -9.42 1.60
CA ASP A 668 0.89 -9.75 0.60
C ASP A 668 0.82 -8.67 -0.47
N VAL A 669 1.05 -7.41 -0.09
CA VAL A 669 1.31 -6.31 -1.05
C VAL A 669 2.55 -6.61 -1.88
N GLY A 670 3.68 -6.91 -1.23
CA GLY A 670 4.95 -7.16 -1.93
C GLY A 670 4.88 -8.28 -2.97
N VAL A 671 4.21 -9.40 -2.67
CA VAL A 671 4.19 -10.56 -3.59
C VAL A 671 3.05 -10.57 -4.61
N ARG A 672 2.00 -9.77 -4.40
CA ARG A 672 0.85 -9.71 -5.34
C ARG A 672 0.72 -8.41 -6.11
N SER A 673 1.41 -7.34 -5.69
CA SER A 673 1.24 -6.03 -6.31
C SER A 673 1.77 -5.98 -7.74
N ILE A 674 1.01 -5.33 -8.63
CA ILE A 674 1.47 -4.91 -9.96
C ILE A 674 1.90 -3.44 -10.02
N GLN A 675 1.91 -2.75 -8.88
CA GLN A 675 2.29 -1.35 -8.78
C GLN A 675 3.76 -1.18 -9.21
N GLY A 676 3.99 -0.31 -10.20
CA GLY A 676 5.34 0.13 -10.54
C GLY A 676 6.04 0.71 -9.31
N GLY A 677 7.31 0.38 -9.13
CA GLY A 677 8.11 0.63 -7.94
C GLY A 677 8.26 -0.57 -7.02
N VAL A 678 7.21 -1.36 -6.79
CA VAL A 678 7.33 -2.59 -5.97
C VAL A 678 8.13 -3.63 -6.73
N LYS A 679 7.75 -3.87 -7.99
CA LYS A 679 8.43 -4.83 -8.85
C LYS A 679 9.91 -4.47 -9.00
N GLU A 680 10.19 -3.24 -9.38
CA GLU A 680 11.53 -2.76 -9.68
C GLU A 680 12.40 -2.65 -8.41
N ALA A 681 11.94 -1.99 -7.36
CA ALA A 681 12.79 -1.76 -6.19
C ALA A 681 12.94 -2.99 -5.26
N VAL A 682 11.97 -3.92 -5.27
CA VAL A 682 11.98 -5.13 -4.43
C VAL A 682 12.42 -6.35 -5.23
N HIS A 683 11.64 -6.75 -6.25
CA HIS A 683 11.87 -8.02 -6.96
C HIS A 683 13.07 -7.96 -7.90
N LEU A 684 13.32 -6.85 -8.60
CA LEU A 684 14.54 -6.73 -9.41
C LEU A 684 15.76 -6.75 -8.51
N ARG A 685 15.76 -6.11 -7.33
CA ARG A 685 16.91 -6.13 -6.42
C ARG A 685 17.20 -7.54 -5.88
N PHE A 686 16.16 -8.33 -5.63
CA PHE A 686 16.29 -9.73 -5.24
C PHE A 686 16.93 -10.57 -6.37
N MET A 687 16.54 -10.31 -7.63
CA MET A 687 17.05 -11.05 -8.80
C MET A 687 18.33 -10.49 -9.42
N ALA A 688 18.64 -9.21 -9.22
CA ALA A 688 19.78 -8.51 -9.79
C ALA A 688 21.08 -8.99 -9.13
N VAL A 689 22.23 -8.95 -9.77
CA VAL A 689 22.49 -8.40 -11.12
C VAL A 689 22.05 -9.38 -12.19
N LEU A 690 21.16 -8.94 -13.09
CA LEU A 690 20.51 -9.80 -14.07
C LEU A 690 21.10 -9.51 -15.45
N LEU A 691 21.83 -10.47 -16.03
CA LEU A 691 22.36 -10.40 -17.39
C LEU A 691 21.33 -10.93 -18.38
N GLU A 692 20.98 -10.13 -19.38
CA GLU A 692 20.10 -10.52 -20.47
C GLU A 692 20.86 -10.56 -21.81
N GLY A 693 20.65 -11.63 -22.58
CA GLY A 693 21.06 -11.73 -23.98
C GLY A 693 19.87 -11.60 -24.92
N THR A 694 19.85 -10.56 -25.78
CA THR A 694 18.77 -10.33 -26.74
C THR A 694 19.23 -10.35 -28.19
N PRO A 695 18.46 -10.92 -29.13
CA PRO A 695 18.79 -10.84 -30.55
C PRO A 695 18.81 -9.40 -31.05
N HIS A 696 19.92 -8.99 -31.66
CA HIS A 696 20.03 -7.69 -32.32
C HIS A 696 20.01 -7.82 -33.84
N ARG A 697 20.86 -8.72 -34.40
CA ARG A 697 20.99 -8.94 -35.85
C ARG A 697 21.18 -10.40 -36.22
N GLU A 698 21.30 -10.69 -37.52
CA GLU A 698 21.74 -12.00 -38.00
C GLU A 698 23.07 -12.38 -37.30
N ASN A 699 22.99 -13.39 -36.42
CA ASN A 699 24.05 -13.94 -35.59
C ASN A 699 24.66 -13.02 -34.50
N LEU A 700 24.07 -11.85 -34.20
CA LEU A 700 24.53 -10.99 -33.09
C LEU A 700 23.51 -10.97 -31.95
N THR A 701 24.02 -11.24 -30.75
CA THR A 701 23.29 -11.14 -29.49
C THR A 701 23.85 -9.97 -28.70
N ARG A 702 22.97 -9.07 -28.27
CA ARG A 702 23.30 -7.92 -27.41
C ARG A 702 23.15 -8.30 -25.95
N LEU A 703 24.18 -8.03 -25.16
CA LEU A 703 24.25 -8.30 -23.74
C LEU A 703 23.98 -7.01 -22.96
N ARG A 704 23.09 -7.07 -21.97
CA ARG A 704 22.77 -5.94 -21.09
C ARG A 704 22.45 -6.40 -19.68
N PHE A 705 22.81 -5.58 -18.69
CA PHE A 705 22.39 -5.78 -17.31
C PHE A 705 21.05 -5.09 -17.06
N TRP A 706 20.18 -5.73 -16.29
CA TRP A 706 19.06 -5.09 -15.62
C TRP A 706 19.45 -4.81 -14.18
N VAL A 707 19.25 -3.58 -13.76
CA VAL A 707 19.49 -3.12 -12.40
C VAL A 707 18.36 -2.21 -11.94
N PRO A 708 18.03 -2.20 -10.63
CA PRO A 708 17.10 -1.22 -10.09
C PRO A 708 17.69 0.20 -10.21
N ASN A 709 16.91 1.12 -10.74
CA ASN A 709 17.16 2.56 -10.67
C ASN A 709 16.09 3.20 -9.82
N VAL A 710 16.35 3.26 -8.50
CA VAL A 710 15.37 3.74 -7.51
C VAL A 710 14.10 2.88 -7.59
N ASN A 711 12.98 3.43 -8.04
CA ASN A 711 11.69 2.74 -8.21
C ASN A 711 11.37 2.41 -9.68
N ASP A 712 12.35 2.52 -10.57
CA ASP A 712 12.30 2.07 -11.96
C ASP A 712 13.39 1.02 -12.24
N ASP A 713 13.41 0.47 -13.46
CA ASP A 713 14.50 -0.36 -13.97
C ASP A 713 15.37 0.35 -15.01
N GLU A 714 16.66 0.01 -15.05
CA GLU A 714 17.58 0.51 -16.07
C GLU A 714 18.27 -0.65 -16.80
N ARG A 715 18.56 -0.44 -18.09
CA ARG A 715 19.25 -1.42 -18.94
C ARG A 715 20.62 -0.91 -19.33
N ILE A 716 21.65 -1.47 -18.70
CA ILE A 716 23.03 -1.06 -18.93
C ILE A 716 23.62 -1.98 -19.99
N GLU A 717 23.86 -1.43 -21.17
CA GLU A 717 24.45 -2.15 -22.29
C GLU A 717 25.88 -2.60 -21.98
N VAL A 718 26.21 -3.85 -22.32
CA VAL A 718 27.51 -4.47 -22.00
C VAL A 718 28.35 -4.67 -23.25
N ALA A 719 27.86 -5.45 -24.22
CA ALA A 719 28.58 -5.80 -25.45
C ALA A 719 27.66 -6.46 -26.48
N GLU A 720 28.12 -6.54 -27.74
CA GLU A 720 27.55 -7.44 -28.75
C GLU A 720 28.44 -8.67 -28.97
N VAL A 721 27.84 -9.86 -28.96
CA VAL A 721 28.54 -11.13 -29.12
C VAL A 721 27.98 -11.89 -30.31
N ALA A 722 28.89 -12.33 -31.18
CA ALA A 722 28.55 -13.12 -32.36
C ALA A 722 28.46 -14.61 -32.06
N ASP A 723 27.71 -15.32 -32.90
CA ASP A 723 27.72 -16.78 -33.00
C ASP A 723 27.31 -17.53 -31.71
N ILE A 724 26.52 -16.92 -30.83
CA ILE A 724 25.84 -17.66 -29.75
C ILE A 724 24.75 -18.53 -30.39
N ALA A 725 24.83 -19.84 -30.18
CA ALA A 725 23.91 -20.83 -30.73
C ALA A 725 22.99 -21.40 -29.64
N ALA A 726 21.82 -21.89 -30.03
CA ALA A 726 20.93 -22.55 -29.10
C ALA A 726 21.61 -23.80 -28.49
N GLY A 727 21.56 -23.94 -27.17
CA GLY A 727 22.25 -24.98 -26.41
C GLY A 727 23.69 -24.62 -25.98
N ASP A 728 24.24 -23.48 -26.43
CA ASP A 728 25.43 -22.92 -25.79
C ASP A 728 25.10 -22.56 -24.33
N ARG A 729 26.12 -22.56 -23.48
CA ARG A 729 26.01 -22.16 -22.08
C ARG A 729 26.60 -20.77 -21.88
N VAL A 730 25.90 -19.95 -21.11
CA VAL A 730 26.34 -18.61 -20.74
C VAL A 730 26.61 -18.63 -19.25
N ARG A 731 27.87 -18.44 -18.86
CA ARG A 731 28.27 -18.35 -17.46
C ARG A 731 28.62 -16.92 -17.11
N ILE A 732 28.02 -16.38 -16.06
CA ILE A 732 28.44 -15.13 -15.42
C ILE A 732 29.08 -15.45 -14.08
N THR A 733 30.23 -14.87 -13.77
CA THR A 733 30.96 -15.11 -12.53
C THR A 733 31.36 -13.80 -11.89
N ASN A 734 31.05 -13.66 -10.60
CA ASN A 734 31.57 -12.62 -9.75
C ASN A 734 32.93 -13.06 -9.19
N LEU A 735 33.98 -12.33 -9.53
CA LEU A 735 35.35 -12.67 -9.15
C LEU A 735 35.70 -12.28 -7.71
N ALA A 736 34.90 -11.42 -7.06
CA ALA A 736 35.12 -10.99 -5.68
C ALA A 736 34.66 -12.04 -4.66
N ASN A 737 33.44 -12.57 -4.83
CA ASN A 737 32.85 -13.56 -3.92
C ASN A 737 32.91 -15.00 -4.45
N GLY A 738 33.14 -15.19 -5.76
CA GLY A 738 33.19 -16.51 -6.40
C GLY A 738 31.82 -17.07 -6.81
N ASP A 739 30.74 -16.33 -6.59
CA ASP A 739 29.40 -16.72 -7.04
C ASP A 739 29.33 -16.70 -8.57
N PHE A 740 28.56 -17.62 -9.12
CA PHE A 740 28.34 -17.72 -10.55
C PHE A 740 26.97 -18.32 -10.85
N ASP A 741 26.52 -18.08 -12.07
CA ASP A 741 25.36 -18.71 -12.66
C ASP A 741 25.68 -19.17 -14.09
N GLU A 742 25.08 -20.27 -14.52
CA GLU A 742 25.28 -20.90 -15.83
C GLU A 742 23.92 -21.30 -16.43
N VAL A 743 23.53 -20.62 -17.50
CA VAL A 743 22.24 -20.83 -18.17
C VAL A 743 22.42 -21.25 -19.63
N PHE A 744 21.40 -21.88 -20.21
CA PHE A 744 21.39 -22.23 -21.63
C PHE A 744 20.86 -21.10 -22.50
N ALA A 745 21.52 -20.85 -23.64
CA ALA A 745 20.98 -20.02 -24.70
C ALA A 745 19.82 -20.75 -25.41
N ARG A 746 18.63 -20.15 -25.41
CA ARG A 746 17.38 -20.75 -25.93
C ARG A 746 17.02 -20.16 -27.28
N ASP A 747 16.51 -20.96 -28.21
CA ASP A 747 16.01 -20.48 -29.50
C ASP A 747 14.69 -19.71 -29.30
N ARG A 748 14.60 -18.50 -29.84
CA ARG A 748 13.40 -17.67 -29.87
C ARG A 748 12.31 -18.20 -30.82
N GLY A 749 12.63 -19.22 -31.63
CA GLY A 749 11.75 -19.81 -32.64
C GLY A 749 12.00 -19.29 -34.06
N ASP A 750 13.00 -18.44 -34.24
CA ASP A 750 13.45 -17.92 -35.54
C ASP A 750 14.96 -18.14 -35.80
N GLY A 751 15.60 -18.99 -34.98
CA GLY A 751 17.02 -19.30 -35.06
C GLY A 751 17.92 -18.33 -34.31
N ARG A 752 17.36 -17.29 -33.68
CA ARG A 752 18.09 -16.34 -32.82
C ARG A 752 17.91 -16.73 -31.35
N VAL A 753 18.89 -16.39 -30.52
CA VAL A 753 18.93 -16.86 -29.12
C VAL A 753 18.56 -15.80 -28.10
N ILE A 754 17.95 -16.25 -27.01
CA ILE A 754 17.67 -15.48 -25.80
C ILE A 754 18.17 -16.22 -24.57
N PHE A 755 18.62 -15.48 -23.56
CA PHE A 755 18.93 -16.03 -22.24
C PHE A 755 18.84 -14.93 -21.17
N ARG A 756 18.81 -15.40 -19.92
CA ARG A 756 18.90 -14.58 -18.71
C ARG A 756 19.73 -15.36 -17.69
N ALA A 757 20.71 -14.70 -17.06
CA ALA A 757 21.49 -15.22 -15.94
C ALA A 757 21.49 -14.21 -14.78
N HIS A 758 21.74 -14.68 -13.57
CA HIS A 758 21.70 -13.90 -12.33
C HIS A 758 23.03 -14.04 -11.57
N VAL A 759 23.54 -12.97 -10.98
CA VAL A 759 24.72 -13.09 -10.10
C VAL A 759 24.59 -12.20 -8.89
N ALA A 760 24.91 -12.75 -7.72
CA ALA A 760 24.98 -12.00 -6.49
C ALA A 760 26.20 -11.09 -6.55
N ALA A 761 25.98 -9.79 -6.47
CA ALA A 761 27.06 -8.81 -6.61
C ALA A 761 26.78 -7.53 -5.85
N ASP A 762 27.86 -6.91 -5.37
CA ASP A 762 27.86 -5.61 -4.74
C ASP A 762 28.29 -4.51 -5.72
N ALA A 763 27.76 -3.31 -5.48
CA ALA A 763 28.15 -2.09 -6.17
C ALA A 763 27.83 -0.88 -5.29
N MET A 764 28.62 0.18 -5.48
CA MET A 764 28.46 1.46 -4.82
C MET A 764 27.06 2.04 -5.10
N ARG A 765 26.37 2.54 -4.06
CA ARG A 765 25.04 3.17 -4.19
C ARG A 765 25.13 4.49 -4.95
N ALA A 766 23.99 4.97 -5.45
CA ALA A 766 23.92 6.29 -6.08
C ALA A 766 24.36 7.42 -5.13
N VAL A 767 23.95 7.38 -3.86
CA VAL A 767 24.34 8.37 -2.86
C VAL A 767 25.85 8.34 -2.56
N ASP A 768 26.44 7.15 -2.50
CA ASP A 768 27.89 6.97 -2.34
C ASP A 768 28.64 7.53 -3.57
N ARG A 769 28.14 7.26 -4.79
CA ARG A 769 28.70 7.79 -6.05
C ARG A 769 28.67 9.32 -6.05
N ARG A 770 27.59 9.93 -5.58
CA ARG A 770 27.45 11.38 -5.49
C ARG A 770 28.63 11.99 -4.75
N LYS A 771 28.92 11.47 -3.57
CA LYS A 771 30.04 11.91 -2.73
C LYS A 771 31.40 11.56 -3.35
N ALA A 772 31.56 10.34 -3.84
CA ALA A 772 32.82 9.82 -4.35
C ALA A 772 33.30 10.54 -5.63
N PHE A 773 32.38 10.89 -6.52
CA PHE A 773 32.66 11.54 -7.80
C PHE A 773 32.36 13.04 -7.81
N ALA A 774 31.95 13.61 -6.67
CA ALA A 774 31.54 15.00 -6.53
C ALA A 774 30.48 15.40 -7.58
N LEU A 775 29.44 14.57 -7.70
CA LEU A 775 28.32 14.78 -8.61
C LEU A 775 27.42 15.91 -8.05
N ASP A 776 27.80 17.15 -8.36
CA ASP A 776 27.08 18.35 -7.94
C ASP A 776 26.08 18.76 -9.06
N PRO A 777 24.76 18.83 -8.78
CA PRO A 777 23.78 19.35 -9.74
C PRO A 777 24.00 20.82 -10.10
N GLY A 778 24.84 21.53 -9.34
CA GLY A 778 25.15 22.93 -9.55
C GLY A 778 23.91 23.84 -9.51
N PRO A 779 24.01 25.11 -9.94
CA PRO A 779 22.89 26.04 -9.95
C PRO A 779 21.79 25.69 -10.97
N SER A 780 22.11 24.86 -11.98
CA SER A 780 21.18 24.43 -13.02
C SER A 780 20.28 23.28 -12.61
N GLY A 781 20.59 22.58 -11.51
CA GLY A 781 19.91 21.34 -11.11
C GLY A 781 20.35 20.09 -11.88
N LEU A 782 21.00 20.26 -13.03
CA LEU A 782 21.51 19.15 -13.86
C LEU A 782 22.85 18.63 -13.33
N VAL A 783 22.93 17.33 -13.09
CA VAL A 783 24.17 16.63 -12.74
C VAL A 783 24.95 16.33 -14.02
N GLU A 784 26.18 16.87 -14.13
CA GLU A 784 27.08 16.50 -15.23
C GLU A 784 27.66 15.10 -14.97
N PRO A 785 27.43 14.12 -15.87
CA PRO A 785 27.84 12.74 -15.61
C PRO A 785 29.35 12.55 -15.71
N TYR A 786 29.90 11.72 -14.82
CA TYR A 786 31.33 11.39 -14.79
C TYR A 786 31.64 10.23 -15.75
N ILE A 787 32.57 10.43 -16.70
CA ILE A 787 33.00 9.37 -17.62
C ILE A 787 34.01 8.45 -16.93
N LEU A 788 33.64 7.18 -16.76
CA LEU A 788 34.52 6.14 -16.22
C LEU A 788 35.49 5.63 -17.27
N ASN A 789 36.76 5.56 -16.92
CA ASN A 789 37.76 4.78 -17.65
C ASN A 789 38.82 4.24 -16.68
N ASP A 790 39.46 3.13 -17.04
CA ASP A 790 40.45 2.43 -16.19
C ASP A 790 41.63 3.34 -15.75
N ASP A 791 41.90 4.43 -16.49
CA ASP A 791 43.08 5.29 -16.32
C ASP A 791 42.84 6.58 -15.51
N SER A 792 41.58 6.91 -15.13
CA SER A 792 41.26 8.20 -14.48
C SER A 792 40.15 8.11 -13.43
N PHE A 793 40.38 7.29 -12.40
CA PHE A 793 39.59 7.33 -11.16
C PHE A 793 40.04 8.48 -10.25
N PRO A 794 39.10 9.09 -9.48
CA PRO A 794 39.46 9.95 -8.35
C PRO A 794 40.42 9.25 -7.38
N GLU A 795 41.27 10.04 -6.71
CA GLU A 795 42.27 9.49 -5.79
C GLU A 795 41.62 8.70 -4.66
N GLY A 796 42.00 7.42 -4.51
CA GLY A 796 41.47 6.52 -3.49
C GLY A 796 40.31 5.64 -3.94
N LEU A 797 39.77 5.85 -5.15
CA LEU A 797 38.77 4.97 -5.76
C LEU A 797 39.44 3.96 -6.70
N THR A 798 38.93 2.73 -6.68
CA THR A 798 39.27 1.68 -7.63
C THR A 798 38.00 1.13 -8.27
N LEU A 799 38.15 0.38 -9.35
CA LEU A 799 37.03 -0.31 -9.99
C LEU A 799 36.37 -1.32 -9.02
N GLU A 800 37.17 -1.99 -8.17
CA GLU A 800 36.69 -2.87 -7.09
C GLU A 800 35.87 -2.13 -6.02
N THR A 801 36.12 -0.83 -5.80
CA THR A 801 35.28 -0.03 -4.89
C THR A 801 33.98 0.45 -5.55
N LEU A 802 33.91 0.48 -6.88
CA LEU A 802 32.72 0.90 -7.62
C LEU A 802 31.70 -0.24 -7.74
N GLY A 803 32.18 -1.45 -7.97
CA GLY A 803 31.38 -2.67 -7.93
C GLY A 803 32.20 -3.91 -8.23
N ASP A 804 31.61 -5.06 -7.96
CA ASP A 804 32.31 -6.33 -8.04
C ASP A 804 32.78 -6.63 -9.48
N PRO A 805 34.03 -7.07 -9.69
CA PRO A 805 34.52 -7.49 -11.00
C PRO A 805 33.77 -8.72 -11.51
N LEU A 806 33.33 -8.67 -12.76
CA LEU A 806 32.55 -9.74 -13.41
C LEU A 806 33.26 -10.27 -14.65
N VAL A 807 33.04 -11.55 -14.95
CA VAL A 807 33.41 -12.19 -16.23
C VAL A 807 32.21 -12.94 -16.78
N ILE A 808 31.99 -12.82 -18.09
CA ILE A 808 30.99 -13.59 -18.82
C ILE A 808 31.71 -14.55 -19.78
N GLU A 809 31.42 -15.83 -19.70
CA GLU A 809 31.93 -16.86 -20.60
C GLU A 809 30.79 -17.44 -21.44
N ILE A 810 30.97 -17.50 -22.76
CA ILE A 810 30.11 -18.27 -23.65
C ILE A 810 30.82 -19.60 -23.90
N LEU A 811 30.19 -20.70 -23.50
CA LEU A 811 30.69 -22.06 -23.69
C LEU A 811 29.86 -22.79 -24.74
N ASP A 812 30.49 -23.63 -25.55
CA ASP A 812 29.76 -24.56 -26.42
C ASP A 812 29.04 -25.66 -25.60
N ALA A 813 28.24 -26.47 -26.30
CA ALA A 813 27.54 -27.60 -25.69
C ALA A 813 28.51 -28.58 -24.98
N GLU A 814 29.73 -28.75 -25.49
CA GLU A 814 30.79 -29.57 -24.90
C GLU A 814 31.50 -28.91 -23.71
N GLY A 815 31.22 -27.65 -23.41
CA GLY A 815 31.77 -26.89 -22.28
C GLY A 815 33.13 -26.26 -22.56
N GLN A 816 33.52 -26.09 -23.82
CA GLN A 816 34.69 -25.30 -24.21
C GLN A 816 34.31 -23.83 -24.33
N VAL A 817 35.15 -22.94 -23.78
CA VAL A 817 34.95 -21.50 -23.88
C VAL A 817 35.12 -21.04 -25.33
N LYS A 818 34.05 -20.51 -25.91
CA LYS A 818 34.02 -19.86 -27.24
C LYS A 818 34.49 -18.42 -27.15
N THR A 819 34.05 -17.70 -26.13
CA THR A 819 34.32 -16.27 -25.94
C THR A 819 34.27 -15.91 -24.47
N THR A 820 35.14 -15.00 -24.05
CA THR A 820 35.17 -14.41 -22.72
C THR A 820 34.97 -12.90 -22.87
N ILE A 821 34.08 -12.34 -22.06
CA ILE A 821 33.80 -10.90 -21.98
C ILE A 821 34.18 -10.46 -20.57
N ASP A 822 35.25 -9.67 -20.47
CA ASP A 822 35.80 -9.10 -19.24
C ASP A 822 35.86 -7.56 -19.31
N ARG A 823 35.32 -6.97 -20.38
CA ARG A 823 35.26 -5.52 -20.64
C ARG A 823 33.96 -5.13 -21.34
N PHE A 824 33.52 -3.90 -21.09
CA PHE A 824 32.46 -3.25 -21.85
C PHE A 824 32.90 -3.10 -23.32
N GLY A 825 32.06 -3.55 -24.26
CA GLY A 825 32.39 -3.66 -25.69
C GLY A 825 31.56 -2.73 -26.58
N SER A 826 32.02 -2.53 -27.81
CA SER A 826 31.30 -1.71 -28.81
C SER A 826 29.94 -2.30 -29.18
N LEU A 827 28.98 -1.44 -29.52
CA LEU A 827 27.66 -1.82 -30.04
C LEU A 827 27.54 -1.51 -31.53
N THR A 828 26.46 -1.95 -32.18
CA THR A 828 26.11 -1.51 -33.54
C THR A 828 24.71 -0.90 -33.62
N ASP A 829 24.54 0.19 -34.39
CA ASP A 829 23.22 0.78 -34.69
C ASP A 829 22.37 -0.15 -35.56
N ASP A 830 21.16 0.22 -35.96
CA ASP A 830 20.31 -0.60 -36.85
C ASP A 830 20.82 -0.73 -38.29
N ASN A 831 21.75 0.14 -38.73
CA ASN A 831 22.25 0.22 -40.11
C ASN A 831 23.58 -0.50 -40.39
N GLY A 832 24.42 -0.71 -39.38
CA GLY A 832 25.66 -1.47 -39.49
C GLY A 832 26.80 -0.82 -38.74
N SER A 833 26.59 0.41 -38.31
CA SER A 833 27.63 1.32 -37.84
C SER A 833 28.00 0.98 -36.41
N THR A 834 29.30 0.85 -36.15
CA THR A 834 29.81 0.74 -34.78
C THR A 834 29.50 2.02 -34.00
N LEU A 835 28.87 1.84 -32.84
CA LEU A 835 28.64 2.86 -31.83
C LEU A 835 29.63 2.61 -30.69
N ALA A 836 30.37 3.65 -30.29
CA ALA A 836 31.09 3.61 -29.03
C ALA A 836 30.04 3.47 -27.91
N LEU A 837 30.21 2.47 -27.06
CA LEU A 837 29.30 2.26 -25.93
C LEU A 837 29.47 3.42 -24.94
N ARG A 838 28.36 4.08 -24.61
CA ARG A 838 28.26 5.09 -23.54
C ARG A 838 26.92 4.92 -22.84
N ALA A 839 26.85 3.94 -21.94
CA ALA A 839 25.68 3.78 -21.08
C ALA A 839 25.79 4.78 -19.91
N ALA A 840 24.77 5.61 -19.72
CA ALA A 840 24.68 6.49 -18.57
C ALA A 840 23.86 5.79 -17.47
N PHE A 841 24.38 5.73 -16.26
CA PHE A 841 23.66 5.19 -15.12
C PHE A 841 24.14 5.82 -13.82
N GLN A 842 23.18 6.34 -13.05
CA GLN A 842 23.36 6.97 -11.75
C GLN A 842 24.49 8.02 -11.69
N GLY A 843 24.50 8.93 -12.66
CA GLY A 843 25.50 10.00 -12.79
C GLY A 843 26.86 9.56 -13.34
N LEU A 844 27.02 8.31 -13.76
CA LEU A 844 28.25 7.79 -14.38
C LEU A 844 28.03 7.39 -15.84
N ILE A 845 29.06 7.51 -16.68
CA ILE A 845 29.08 6.99 -18.05
C ILE A 845 30.07 5.82 -18.13
N TYR A 846 29.55 4.65 -18.52
CA TYR A 846 30.31 3.43 -18.77
C TYR A 846 30.80 3.44 -20.22
N ASP A 847 32.09 3.73 -20.42
CA ASP A 847 32.71 3.87 -21.75
C ASP A 847 33.27 2.52 -22.26
N GLU A 848 33.41 2.40 -23.58
CA GLU A 848 33.99 1.23 -24.23
C GLU A 848 35.41 0.92 -23.68
N GLY A 849 35.67 -0.35 -23.38
CA GLY A 849 36.95 -0.84 -22.90
C GLY A 849 37.11 -0.82 -21.38
N LEU A 850 36.17 -0.22 -20.62
CA LEU A 850 36.13 -0.30 -19.16
C LEU A 850 36.09 -1.77 -18.69
N THR A 851 36.84 -2.12 -17.65
CA THR A 851 36.79 -3.49 -17.09
C THR A 851 35.38 -3.81 -16.59
N LEU A 852 34.88 -5.00 -16.92
CA LEU A 852 33.51 -5.42 -16.60
C LEU A 852 33.35 -5.60 -15.10
N HIS A 853 32.32 -4.95 -14.55
CA HIS A 853 31.96 -5.00 -13.14
C HIS A 853 30.45 -4.84 -12.99
N ALA A 854 29.93 -5.21 -11.82
CA ALA A 854 28.55 -5.04 -11.47
C ALA A 854 28.21 -3.54 -11.42
N PRO A 855 27.28 -3.05 -12.27
CA PRO A 855 26.91 -1.65 -12.23
C PRO A 855 25.91 -1.33 -11.11
N GLY A 856 25.33 -2.34 -10.45
CA GLY A 856 24.39 -2.21 -9.34
C GLY A 856 24.48 -3.42 -8.41
N ARG A 857 24.00 -3.25 -7.17
CA ARG A 857 23.97 -4.30 -6.14
C ARG A 857 22.69 -5.14 -6.20
N GLY A 858 22.77 -6.43 -5.89
CA GLY A 858 21.60 -7.32 -5.78
C GLY A 858 21.95 -8.74 -5.31
N LEU A 859 20.92 -9.53 -4.96
CA LEU A 859 21.09 -10.83 -4.31
C LEU A 859 21.35 -12.01 -5.27
N GLY A 860 21.13 -11.83 -6.57
CA GLY A 860 21.33 -12.85 -7.60
C GLY A 860 20.48 -14.11 -7.42
N LYS A 861 19.28 -13.98 -6.83
CA LYS A 861 18.42 -15.13 -6.49
C LYS A 861 17.27 -15.30 -7.48
N TYR A 862 16.83 -16.54 -7.65
CA TYR A 862 15.65 -16.88 -8.45
C TYR A 862 14.36 -16.71 -7.67
N ARG A 863 13.34 -16.12 -8.31
CA ARG A 863 11.96 -16.14 -7.81
C ARG A 863 11.40 -17.56 -7.82
N SER A 864 10.23 -17.76 -7.20
CA SER A 864 9.55 -19.06 -7.19
C SER A 864 10.32 -20.22 -6.52
N THR A 865 11.45 -19.98 -5.85
CA THR A 865 12.26 -21.00 -5.15
C THR A 865 11.97 -21.07 -3.64
N PRO A 866 12.45 -22.12 -2.92
CA PRO A 866 12.30 -22.21 -1.46
C PRO A 866 13.01 -21.06 -0.74
N ASP A 867 14.15 -20.60 -1.26
CA ASP A 867 14.88 -19.45 -0.73
C ASP A 867 14.09 -18.14 -0.89
N TYR A 868 13.38 -17.94 -2.00
CA TYR A 868 12.48 -16.79 -2.17
C TYR A 868 11.36 -16.81 -1.11
N ARG A 869 10.74 -17.96 -0.87
CA ARG A 869 9.67 -18.11 0.14
C ARG A 869 10.19 -17.85 1.56
N ARG A 870 11.43 -18.25 1.88
CA ARG A 870 12.12 -17.93 3.15
C ARG A 870 12.39 -16.43 3.28
N PHE A 871 12.88 -15.78 2.21
CA PHE A 871 13.08 -14.33 2.16
C PHE A 871 11.77 -13.56 2.39
N VAL A 872 10.71 -13.96 1.71
CA VAL A 872 9.36 -13.41 1.85
C VAL A 872 8.89 -13.52 3.31
N ALA A 873 9.02 -14.68 3.95
CA ALA A 873 8.62 -14.87 5.35
C ALA A 873 9.39 -13.97 6.34
N ILE A 874 10.71 -13.85 6.19
CA ILE A 874 11.54 -12.96 7.03
C ILE A 874 11.17 -11.49 6.78
N SER A 875 10.86 -11.14 5.54
CA SER A 875 10.45 -9.77 5.18
C SER A 875 9.20 -9.33 5.92
N GLN A 876 8.18 -10.19 6.07
CA GLN A 876 7.02 -9.87 6.92
C GLN A 876 7.41 -9.65 8.38
N THR A 877 8.33 -10.48 8.92
CA THR A 877 8.84 -10.27 10.28
C THR A 877 9.51 -8.90 10.40
N ILE A 878 10.25 -8.44 9.40
CA ILE A 878 10.86 -7.11 9.43
C ILE A 878 9.78 -6.02 9.34
N LEU A 879 8.79 -6.16 8.45
CA LEU A 879 7.77 -5.15 8.16
C LEU A 879 6.67 -5.00 9.23
N ASP A 880 6.43 -6.03 10.04
CA ASP A 880 5.36 -6.08 11.06
C ASP A 880 5.23 -4.83 11.95
N PRO A 881 6.31 -4.19 12.46
CA PRO A 881 6.22 -2.95 13.24
C PRO A 881 5.57 -1.75 12.52
N ALA A 882 5.50 -1.78 11.19
CA ALA A 882 4.90 -0.75 10.36
C ALA A 882 3.58 -1.18 9.69
N ASP A 883 3.30 -2.49 9.70
CA ASP A 883 2.16 -3.09 9.02
C ASP A 883 0.83 -2.73 9.72
N PRO A 884 -0.14 -2.11 9.01
CA PRO A 884 -1.44 -1.76 9.58
C PRO A 884 -2.18 -2.95 10.19
N ILE A 885 -1.89 -4.20 9.80
CA ILE A 885 -2.48 -5.40 10.40
C ILE A 885 -2.31 -5.42 11.92
N ASN A 886 -1.15 -4.97 12.42
CA ASN A 886 -0.84 -4.96 13.85
C ASN A 886 -1.52 -3.82 14.60
N PHE A 887 -1.96 -2.76 13.90
CA PHE A 887 -2.66 -1.62 14.49
C PHE A 887 -4.18 -1.80 14.46
N ALA A 888 -4.71 -2.63 13.55
CA ALA A 888 -6.13 -2.89 13.40
C ALA A 888 -6.87 -3.29 14.69
N PRO A 889 -6.31 -4.16 15.57
CA PRO A 889 -6.94 -4.48 16.84
C PRO A 889 -7.14 -3.26 17.77
N LEU A 890 -6.31 -2.22 17.65
CA LEU A 890 -6.42 -1.00 18.47
C LEU A 890 -7.61 -0.13 18.06
N TYR A 891 -8.16 -0.29 16.86
CA TYR A 891 -9.32 0.48 16.40
C TYR A 891 -10.53 0.26 17.31
N LEU A 892 -10.66 -0.94 17.88
CA LEU A 892 -11.78 -1.37 18.72
C LEU A 892 -11.67 -0.97 20.19
N GLY A 893 -10.72 -0.09 20.53
CA GLY A 893 -10.55 0.38 21.91
C GLY A 893 -9.83 -0.63 22.82
N GLU A 894 -8.98 -1.49 22.24
CA GLU A 894 -7.96 -2.18 23.04
C GLU A 894 -7.22 -1.13 23.90
N ALA A 895 -7.05 -1.41 25.19
CA ALA A 895 -6.52 -0.45 26.14
C ALA A 895 -5.12 0.03 25.69
N THR A 896 -4.93 1.35 25.68
CA THR A 896 -3.63 2.00 25.49
C THR A 896 -3.23 2.72 26.77
N ASP A 897 -1.93 2.89 26.99
CA ASP A 897 -1.40 3.61 28.16
C ASP A 897 -1.40 5.15 27.95
N TYR A 898 -2.38 5.67 27.19
CA TYR A 898 -2.50 7.09 26.91
C TYR A 898 -3.46 7.75 27.90
N ASP A 899 -3.00 8.80 28.57
CA ASP A 899 -3.80 9.55 29.55
C ASP A 899 -4.60 10.71 28.90
N ASP A 900 -4.36 11.02 27.62
CA ASP A 900 -4.85 12.23 26.94
C ASP A 900 -5.98 12.01 25.93
N ALA A 901 -6.43 10.76 25.73
CA ALA A 901 -7.51 10.40 24.82
C ALA A 901 -8.19 9.08 25.24
N ASP A 902 -9.48 8.93 24.91
CA ASP A 902 -10.20 7.66 25.09
C ASP A 902 -9.77 6.66 24.00
N PRO A 903 -9.58 5.37 24.33
CA PRO A 903 -9.22 4.36 23.34
C PRO A 903 -10.28 4.14 22.24
N GLY A 904 -9.80 3.76 21.05
CA GLY A 904 -10.55 3.39 19.86
C GLY A 904 -10.66 4.51 18.83
N THR A 905 -10.76 4.12 17.56
CA THR A 905 -10.99 5.00 16.40
C THR A 905 -12.08 4.36 15.52
N ALA A 906 -13.07 5.14 15.06
CA ALA A 906 -14.08 4.61 14.15
C ALA A 906 -13.46 4.40 12.75
N VAL A 907 -13.32 3.17 12.26
CA VAL A 907 -12.63 2.91 10.98
C VAL A 907 -13.57 2.34 9.92
N MET A 908 -13.66 3.03 8.78
CA MET A 908 -14.32 2.51 7.57
C MET A 908 -13.24 2.01 6.59
N VAL A 909 -13.05 0.69 6.49
CA VAL A 909 -12.08 0.06 5.58
C VAL A 909 -12.67 0.03 4.17
N ILE A 910 -11.93 0.55 3.17
CA ILE A 910 -12.43 0.67 1.79
C ILE A 910 -11.49 -0.03 0.78
N PRO A 911 -11.57 -1.35 0.57
CA PRO A 911 -10.95 -1.98 -0.60
C PRO A 911 -11.69 -1.64 -1.88
N THR A 912 -11.00 -1.35 -2.98
CA THR A 912 -11.64 -1.24 -4.30
C THR A 912 -11.62 -2.59 -4.99
N ALA A 913 -12.78 -3.09 -5.44
CA ALA A 913 -12.84 -4.43 -6.04
C ALA A 913 -11.95 -4.50 -7.29
N GLY A 914 -11.15 -5.57 -7.39
CA GLY A 914 -10.21 -5.77 -8.49
C GLY A 914 -8.89 -5.02 -8.40
N ASP A 915 -8.63 -4.30 -7.30
CA ASP A 915 -7.36 -3.63 -7.08
C ASP A 915 -6.20 -4.64 -6.89
N MET A 916 -5.19 -4.49 -7.74
CA MET A 916 -3.95 -5.26 -7.70
C MET A 916 -2.72 -4.37 -7.48
N ASN A 917 -2.88 -3.06 -7.35
CA ASN A 917 -1.80 -2.18 -6.91
C ASN A 917 -1.63 -2.29 -5.39
N VAL A 918 -2.76 -2.23 -4.66
CA VAL A 918 -2.84 -2.72 -3.28
C VAL A 918 -3.84 -3.88 -3.26
N PRO A 919 -3.35 -5.13 -3.22
CA PRO A 919 -4.17 -6.33 -3.32
C PRO A 919 -5.34 -6.35 -2.33
N VAL A 920 -6.55 -6.58 -2.87
CA VAL A 920 -7.81 -6.54 -2.10
C VAL A 920 -7.81 -7.44 -0.85
N ASN A 921 -7.13 -8.60 -0.87
CA ASN A 921 -7.02 -9.48 0.30
C ASN A 921 -6.39 -8.79 1.52
N ALA A 922 -5.45 -7.86 1.31
CA ALA A 922 -4.77 -7.18 2.40
C ALA A 922 -5.71 -6.22 3.16
N ALA A 923 -6.63 -5.56 2.47
CA ALA A 923 -7.67 -4.76 3.11
C ALA A 923 -8.70 -5.63 3.86
N PHE A 924 -9.05 -6.80 3.30
CA PHE A 924 -9.90 -7.76 4.02
C PHE A 924 -9.22 -8.28 5.29
N ALA A 925 -7.92 -8.57 5.24
CA ALA A 925 -7.14 -8.93 6.42
C ALA A 925 -7.16 -7.81 7.48
N MET A 926 -7.06 -6.55 7.08
CA MET A 926 -7.23 -5.42 8.00
C MET A 926 -8.63 -5.42 8.64
N ALA A 927 -9.69 -5.64 7.86
CA ALA A 927 -11.06 -5.68 8.36
C ALA A 927 -11.32 -6.88 9.30
N THR A 928 -10.72 -8.04 9.04
CA THR A 928 -10.84 -9.23 9.92
C THR A 928 -10.05 -9.07 11.21
N ALA A 929 -8.86 -8.46 11.16
CA ALA A 929 -8.04 -8.13 12.34
C ALA A 929 -8.71 -7.04 13.20
N ALA A 930 -9.39 -6.08 12.57
CA ALA A 930 -10.19 -5.07 13.25
C ALA A 930 -11.55 -5.57 13.74
N GLY A 931 -11.90 -6.85 13.57
CA GLY A 931 -13.21 -7.40 13.98
C GLY A 931 -14.42 -6.85 13.23
N ILE A 932 -14.21 -6.10 12.15
CA ILE A 932 -15.27 -5.54 11.28
C ILE A 932 -15.87 -6.65 10.42
N LEU A 933 -15.03 -7.57 9.92
CA LEU A 933 -15.45 -8.77 9.19
C LEU A 933 -15.26 -9.99 10.10
N PRO A 934 -16.35 -10.54 10.70
CA PRO A 934 -16.26 -11.67 11.63
C PRO A 934 -15.64 -12.92 10.99
N LEU A 935 -14.71 -13.56 11.73
CA LEU A 935 -13.99 -14.75 11.27
C LEU A 935 -14.60 -16.06 11.76
N THR A 936 -15.43 -15.99 12.80
CA THR A 936 -16.00 -17.14 13.50
C THR A 936 -17.53 -17.06 13.51
N GLU A 937 -18.21 -18.19 13.61
CA GLU A 937 -19.68 -18.18 13.80
C GLU A 937 -20.06 -17.52 15.14
N ALA A 938 -19.18 -17.62 16.14
CA ALA A 938 -19.39 -17.02 17.46
C ALA A 938 -19.27 -15.48 17.45
N GLU A 939 -18.42 -14.93 16.59
CA GLU A 939 -18.30 -13.49 16.36
C GLU A 939 -19.42 -12.96 15.46
N ALA A 940 -19.97 -13.81 14.60
CA ALA A 940 -20.99 -13.43 13.65
C ALA A 940 -22.32 -13.14 14.38
N PRO A 941 -22.95 -11.98 14.15
CA PRO A 941 -24.33 -11.73 14.57
C PRO A 941 -25.28 -12.87 14.16
N GLU A 942 -26.34 -13.12 14.95
CA GLU A 942 -27.34 -14.18 14.69
C GLU A 942 -27.93 -14.11 13.28
N ALA A 943 -28.00 -12.90 12.71
CA ALA A 943 -28.47 -12.65 11.36
C ALA A 943 -27.59 -13.28 10.25
N TYR A 944 -26.41 -13.81 10.57
CA TYR A 944 -25.51 -14.56 9.69
C TYR A 944 -25.64 -16.08 9.82
N ALA A 945 -26.44 -16.59 10.77
CA ALA A 945 -26.50 -18.01 11.07
C ALA A 945 -26.99 -18.88 9.89
N HIS A 946 -27.70 -18.31 8.91
CA HIS A 946 -28.20 -19.05 7.74
C HIS A 946 -27.11 -19.41 6.73
N TYR A 947 -25.92 -18.81 6.80
CA TYR A 947 -24.80 -19.19 5.92
C TYR A 947 -24.16 -20.52 6.29
N GLY A 948 -24.37 -20.98 7.53
CA GLY A 948 -23.67 -22.13 8.11
C GLY A 948 -22.14 -21.99 8.04
N ARG A 949 -21.67 -20.73 8.01
CA ARG A 949 -20.27 -20.31 8.01
C ARG A 949 -20.15 -18.83 8.35
N SER A 950 -18.94 -18.39 8.69
CA SER A 950 -18.57 -17.04 9.05
C SER A 950 -18.63 -16.10 7.84
N PRO A 951 -18.92 -14.80 8.06
CA PRO A 951 -18.79 -13.77 7.06
C PRO A 951 -17.50 -13.81 6.24
N ALA A 952 -16.35 -13.90 6.91
CA ALA A 952 -15.08 -13.87 6.22
C ALA A 952 -14.83 -15.10 5.35
N GLN A 953 -15.23 -16.29 5.79
CA GLN A 953 -15.11 -17.49 4.97
C GLN A 953 -16.05 -17.44 3.76
N ALA A 954 -17.27 -16.92 3.92
CA ALA A 954 -18.19 -16.75 2.80
C ALA A 954 -17.60 -15.82 1.71
N VAL A 955 -16.84 -14.80 2.13
CA VAL A 955 -16.13 -13.88 1.26
C VAL A 955 -14.94 -14.55 0.55
N ALA A 956 -14.18 -15.38 1.26
CA ALA A 956 -13.11 -16.18 0.68
C ALA A 956 -13.64 -17.21 -0.34
N ASP A 957 -14.70 -17.94 0.01
CA ASP A 957 -15.36 -18.95 -0.85
C ASP A 957 -15.99 -18.33 -2.11
N ALA A 958 -16.37 -17.06 -2.04
CA ALA A 958 -16.86 -16.29 -3.19
C ALA A 958 -15.73 -15.75 -4.09
N PHE A 959 -14.45 -15.97 -3.75
CA PHE A 959 -13.27 -15.43 -4.43
C PHE A 959 -13.13 -13.89 -4.35
N ALA A 960 -13.72 -13.26 -3.32
CA ALA A 960 -13.62 -11.81 -3.12
C ALA A 960 -12.21 -11.35 -2.78
N MET A 961 -11.50 -12.15 -1.98
CA MET A 961 -10.15 -11.82 -1.52
C MET A 961 -9.13 -11.97 -2.66
N GLU A 962 -9.39 -12.88 -3.60
CA GLU A 962 -8.62 -12.99 -4.83
C GLU A 962 -8.81 -11.75 -5.72
N ALA A 963 -10.08 -11.39 -5.96
CA ALA A 963 -10.54 -10.26 -6.78
C ALA A 963 -9.92 -10.14 -8.20
N VAL A 964 -9.37 -11.20 -8.80
CA VAL A 964 -8.87 -11.16 -10.18
C VAL A 964 -10.07 -11.12 -11.14
N VAL A 965 -10.55 -9.91 -11.45
CA VAL A 965 -11.87 -9.67 -12.07
C VAL A 965 -12.05 -10.45 -13.37
N ARG A 966 -10.99 -10.60 -14.16
CA ARG A 966 -11.02 -11.30 -15.46
C ARG A 966 -11.12 -12.83 -15.36
N LYS A 967 -10.76 -13.45 -14.23
CA LYS A 967 -11.10 -14.87 -13.99
C LYS A 967 -12.61 -15.07 -13.86
N ARG A 968 -13.35 -13.97 -13.62
CA ARG A 968 -14.79 -13.95 -13.41
C ARG A 968 -15.25 -14.90 -12.30
N ARG A 969 -14.34 -15.41 -11.45
CA ARG A 969 -14.72 -16.24 -10.30
C ARG A 969 -15.47 -15.43 -9.26
N TRP A 970 -15.03 -14.21 -9.04
CA TRP A 970 -15.78 -13.23 -8.26
C TRP A 970 -17.15 -12.98 -8.91
N THR A 971 -17.23 -12.51 -10.16
CA THR A 971 -18.50 -12.09 -10.80
C THR A 971 -19.44 -13.22 -11.24
N GLN A 972 -18.92 -14.41 -11.57
CA GLN A 972 -19.64 -15.56 -12.14
C GLN A 972 -19.50 -16.86 -11.32
N GLY A 973 -18.80 -16.82 -10.18
CA GLY A 973 -18.62 -17.98 -9.29
C GLY A 973 -19.94 -18.55 -8.77
N ASP A 974 -19.86 -19.75 -8.18
CA ASP A 974 -21.02 -20.52 -7.73
C ASP A 974 -21.99 -19.63 -6.95
N ARG A 975 -23.18 -19.42 -7.52
CA ARG A 975 -24.21 -18.56 -6.92
C ARG A 975 -24.64 -19.09 -5.56
N GLY A 976 -24.48 -20.38 -5.29
CA GLY A 976 -24.78 -21.00 -4.00
C GLY A 976 -23.78 -20.66 -2.88
N ALA A 977 -22.60 -20.13 -3.21
CA ALA A 977 -21.57 -19.72 -2.25
C ALA A 977 -21.56 -18.21 -1.97
N ARG A 978 -22.43 -17.43 -2.62
CA ARG A 978 -22.52 -15.96 -2.47
C ARG A 978 -23.35 -15.59 -1.23
N PRO A 979 -22.78 -14.93 -0.21
CA PRO A 979 -23.56 -14.54 0.97
C PRO A 979 -24.61 -13.44 0.71
N LEU A 980 -25.91 -13.66 0.94
CA LEU A 980 -27.02 -12.69 0.80
C LEU A 980 -27.10 -11.58 1.90
N TRP A 981 -26.32 -10.50 1.79
CA TRP A 981 -26.32 -9.39 2.77
C TRP A 981 -27.46 -8.38 2.53
N THR A 982 -28.50 -8.43 3.36
CA THR A 982 -29.59 -7.45 3.41
C THR A 982 -29.42 -6.44 4.51
N ALA A 983 -30.29 -5.42 4.55
CA ALA A 983 -30.43 -4.54 5.71
C ALA A 983 -30.61 -5.30 7.03
N GLU A 984 -31.37 -6.39 7.02
CA GLU A 984 -31.68 -7.20 8.21
C GLU A 984 -30.56 -8.20 8.53
N THR A 985 -29.88 -8.72 7.51
CA THR A 985 -28.79 -9.69 7.65
C THR A 985 -27.40 -9.04 7.67
N ASN A 986 -27.28 -7.71 7.68
CA ASN A 986 -26.00 -7.00 7.69
C ASN A 986 -25.83 -5.97 8.84
N PRO A 987 -25.98 -6.38 10.11
CA PRO A 987 -25.84 -5.49 11.27
C PRO A 987 -24.40 -5.04 11.57
N ASN A 988 -23.41 -5.40 10.73
CA ASN A 988 -22.02 -4.93 10.84
C ASN A 988 -21.62 -3.98 9.71
N GLY A 989 -22.57 -3.61 8.83
CA GLY A 989 -22.37 -2.57 7.83
C GLY A 989 -21.27 -2.93 6.86
N ILE A 990 -21.32 -4.14 6.29
CA ILE A 990 -20.41 -4.63 5.26
C ILE A 990 -21.09 -4.52 3.89
N GLN A 991 -20.58 -3.70 2.96
CA GLN A 991 -21.22 -3.52 1.64
C GLN A 991 -20.19 -3.76 0.54
N PHE A 992 -20.39 -4.77 -0.30
CA PHE A 992 -19.39 -5.26 -1.27
C PHE A 992 -19.57 -4.79 -2.71
N ASP A 993 -20.72 -4.21 -2.98
CA ASP A 993 -21.13 -3.74 -4.29
C ASP A 993 -21.91 -2.46 -4.00
N VAL A 994 -21.15 -1.38 -3.93
CA VAL A 994 -21.68 -0.06 -3.56
C VAL A 994 -22.51 0.53 -4.70
N ASP A 995 -22.16 0.18 -5.93
CA ASP A 995 -22.85 0.50 -7.17
C ASP A 995 -24.20 -0.18 -7.30
N ASN A 996 -24.46 -1.36 -6.71
CA ASN A 996 -25.80 -1.97 -6.66
C ASN A 996 -26.91 -1.09 -6.04
N LEU A 997 -26.56 0.03 -5.40
CA LEU A 997 -27.51 1.10 -5.10
C LEU A 997 -28.16 1.71 -6.37
N ASP A 998 -27.66 1.39 -7.56
CA ASP A 998 -28.15 1.78 -8.89
C ASP A 998 -29.29 0.91 -9.45
N MET A 999 -29.66 -0.16 -8.73
CA MET A 999 -30.67 -1.15 -9.12
C MET A 999 -30.30 -2.04 -10.32
N ARG A 1000 -29.04 -2.48 -10.45
CA ARG A 1000 -28.55 -3.37 -11.51
C ARG A 1000 -28.68 -2.78 -12.92
N ARG A 1001 -28.58 -1.45 -13.03
CA ARG A 1001 -28.55 -0.76 -14.33
C ARG A 1001 -27.15 -0.77 -14.93
N ASP A 1002 -26.14 -0.96 -14.11
CA ASP A 1002 -24.80 -1.22 -14.54
C ASP A 1002 -24.68 -2.56 -15.29
N SER A 1003 -23.58 -2.68 -16.03
CA SER A 1003 -23.24 -3.87 -16.80
C SER A 1003 -22.18 -4.73 -16.11
N PHE A 1004 -21.85 -4.43 -14.84
CA PHE A 1004 -20.70 -5.02 -14.14
C PHE A 1004 -20.96 -6.48 -13.75
N HIS A 1005 -22.24 -6.90 -13.62
CA HIS A 1005 -22.65 -8.27 -13.29
C HIS A 1005 -21.87 -8.87 -12.10
N ALA A 1006 -21.42 -8.02 -11.17
CA ALA A 1006 -20.74 -8.44 -9.95
C ALA A 1006 -21.71 -9.22 -9.05
N PRO A 1007 -21.23 -9.94 -8.02
CA PRO A 1007 -22.11 -10.60 -7.08
C PRO A 1007 -23.03 -9.60 -6.40
N ASP A 1008 -24.26 -9.50 -6.89
CA ASP A 1008 -25.37 -9.07 -6.04
C ASP A 1008 -25.50 -10.14 -4.96
N PHE A 1009 -25.29 -9.70 -3.74
CA PHE A 1009 -25.59 -10.46 -2.56
C PHE A 1009 -27.10 -10.36 -2.32
N GLU A 1010 -27.82 -11.06 -3.20
CA GLU A 1010 -29.26 -11.03 -3.46
C GLU A 1010 -30.12 -10.89 -2.19
N GLU A 1011 -30.64 -9.69 -1.93
CA GLU A 1011 -32.01 -9.54 -1.42
C GLU A 1011 -32.58 -8.10 -1.50
N LEU A 1012 -31.92 -7.14 -2.15
CA LEU A 1012 -32.65 -5.94 -2.60
C LEU A 1012 -33.77 -6.30 -3.60
N GLY A 1013 -33.57 -7.38 -4.38
CA GLY A 1013 -34.59 -7.90 -5.30
C GLY A 1013 -35.58 -8.92 -4.73
N GLN A 1014 -35.30 -9.56 -3.59
CA GLN A 1014 -36.13 -10.65 -3.02
C GLN A 1014 -37.09 -10.22 -1.88
N LEU A 1015 -36.97 -8.98 -1.38
CA LEU A 1015 -37.99 -8.34 -0.53
C LEU A 1015 -39.37 -8.20 -1.22
N CYS A 1016 -39.47 -8.56 -2.50
CA CYS A 1016 -40.68 -8.58 -3.32
C CYS A 1016 -41.49 -9.89 -3.17
N LYS A 1017 -42.02 -10.20 -1.97
CA LYS A 1017 -43.03 -11.28 -1.82
C LYS A 1017 -44.37 -10.97 -2.51
N GLY A 1018 -44.53 -9.76 -3.05
CA GLY A 1018 -45.75 -9.25 -3.71
C GLY A 1018 -45.63 -9.03 -5.21
N GLY A 1019 -44.94 -9.89 -5.96
CA GLY A 1019 -44.85 -9.75 -7.42
C GLY A 1019 -43.99 -8.56 -7.89
N SER A 1020 -43.56 -8.60 -9.15
CA SER A 1020 -42.61 -7.66 -9.78
C SER A 1020 -43.10 -6.22 -9.94
N ASP A 1021 -44.36 -5.96 -9.58
CA ASP A 1021 -45.05 -4.71 -9.90
C ASP A 1021 -45.20 -3.81 -8.66
N HIS A 1022 -44.65 -4.22 -7.51
CA HIS A 1022 -44.75 -3.47 -6.27
C HIS A 1022 -43.74 -2.29 -6.25
N PRO A 1023 -44.16 -1.06 -5.89
CA PRO A 1023 -43.33 0.14 -5.97
C PRO A 1023 -42.08 0.15 -5.07
N SER A 1024 -42.08 -0.67 -4.00
CA SER A 1024 -40.90 -0.90 -3.15
C SER A 1024 -39.78 -1.71 -3.82
N CYS A 1025 -40.07 -2.37 -4.95
CA CYS A 1025 -39.09 -3.18 -5.67
C CYS A 1025 -38.17 -2.36 -6.57
N ARG A 1026 -38.35 -1.03 -6.63
CA ARG A 1026 -37.52 -0.09 -7.41
C ARG A 1026 -36.64 0.81 -6.55
N TYR A 1027 -36.66 0.69 -5.23
CA TYR A 1027 -35.82 1.50 -4.34
C TYR A 1027 -35.29 0.63 -3.22
N ALA A 1028 -34.09 0.94 -2.75
CA ALA A 1028 -33.46 0.22 -1.66
C ALA A 1028 -34.17 0.55 -0.32
N TRP A 1029 -35.37 0.00 -0.14
CA TRP A 1029 -36.30 0.28 0.94
C TRP A 1029 -36.88 -1.04 1.48
N PRO A 1030 -36.55 -1.49 2.71
CA PRO A 1030 -37.34 -2.52 3.37
C PRO A 1030 -38.76 -2.00 3.60
N CYS A 1031 -39.75 -2.67 2.99
CA CYS A 1031 -41.16 -2.35 3.15
C CYS A 1031 -41.87 -3.55 3.75
N GLY A 1032 -42.64 -3.31 4.81
CA GLY A 1032 -43.55 -4.31 5.35
C GLY A 1032 -44.86 -4.37 4.58
N GLY A 1033 -45.85 -5.11 5.10
CA GLY A 1033 -47.20 -5.18 4.52
C GLY A 1033 -47.95 -3.85 4.54
N GLU A 1034 -49.22 -3.84 4.11
CA GLU A 1034 -50.09 -2.63 3.97
C GLU A 1034 -50.10 -1.65 5.18
N ASP A 1035 -49.68 -2.09 6.37
CA ASP A 1035 -49.66 -1.31 7.61
C ASP A 1035 -48.24 -0.84 8.07
N ASP A 1036 -47.17 -1.11 7.31
CA ASP A 1036 -45.78 -0.77 7.69
C ASP A 1036 -45.03 -0.07 6.51
N PRO A 1037 -44.91 1.27 6.53
CA PRO A 1037 -44.35 2.04 5.42
C PRO A 1037 -42.87 1.71 5.20
N CYS A 1038 -42.43 1.81 3.95
CA CYS A 1038 -41.04 1.64 3.53
C CYS A 1038 -40.08 2.44 4.42
N LYS A 1039 -39.17 1.75 5.11
CA LYS A 1039 -38.16 2.39 5.96
C LYS A 1039 -36.84 2.50 5.23
N PRO A 1040 -36.28 3.69 5.04
CA PRO A 1040 -34.97 3.84 4.40
C PRO A 1040 -33.86 3.09 5.10
N LEU A 1041 -32.86 2.65 4.32
CA LEU A 1041 -31.66 1.93 4.74
C LEU A 1041 -30.71 2.76 5.64
N TRP A 1042 -31.24 3.76 6.34
CA TRP A 1042 -30.51 4.84 7.01
C TRP A 1042 -29.53 4.38 8.09
N GLU A 1043 -29.62 3.14 8.57
CA GLU A 1043 -28.83 2.70 9.71
C GLU A 1043 -28.34 1.26 9.57
N PHE A 1044 -27.36 1.04 8.69
CA PHE A 1044 -26.47 -0.10 8.91
C PHE A 1044 -25.65 0.17 10.18
N THR A 1045 -25.80 -0.73 11.15
CA THR A 1045 -24.93 -0.79 12.32
C THR A 1045 -23.59 -1.32 11.83
N GLY A 1046 -22.52 -0.55 12.03
CA GLY A 1046 -21.17 -1.09 11.88
C GLY A 1046 -20.83 -1.89 13.14
N HIS A 1047 -19.64 -2.48 13.22
CA HIS A 1047 -19.12 -2.92 14.51
C HIS A 1047 -19.10 -1.72 15.46
N GLN A 1048 -19.87 -1.76 16.55
CA GLN A 1048 -20.14 -0.60 17.38
C GLN A 1048 -19.19 -0.56 18.60
N LEU A 1049 -18.42 0.52 18.71
CA LEU A 1049 -17.66 0.89 19.90
C LEU A 1049 -18.62 1.26 21.05
N ALA A 1050 -18.14 1.15 22.29
CA ALA A 1050 -18.96 1.39 23.49
C ALA A 1050 -19.58 2.81 23.56
N ASP A 1051 -18.95 3.80 22.91
CA ASP A 1051 -19.40 5.20 22.84
C ASP A 1051 -20.32 5.51 21.64
N GLY A 1052 -20.67 4.48 20.87
CA GLY A 1052 -21.56 4.55 19.72
C GLY A 1052 -20.89 4.81 18.38
N ARG A 1053 -19.56 5.02 18.33
CA ARG A 1053 -18.79 5.03 17.08
C ARG A 1053 -18.81 3.67 16.38
N ARG A 1054 -18.58 3.62 15.06
CA ARG A 1054 -18.80 2.42 14.24
C ARG A 1054 -17.63 2.13 13.31
N GLY A 1055 -17.19 0.87 13.26
CA GLY A 1055 -16.31 0.32 12.22
C GLY A 1055 -17.12 -0.29 11.07
N ALA A 1056 -16.62 -0.20 9.84
CA ALA A 1056 -17.34 -0.66 8.65
C ALA A 1056 -16.43 -1.10 7.51
N LEU A 1057 -16.99 -1.85 6.55
CA LEU A 1057 -16.29 -2.32 5.35
C LEU A 1057 -17.09 -1.91 4.10
N ARG A 1058 -16.45 -1.20 3.17
CA ARG A 1058 -17.04 -0.77 1.88
C ARG A 1058 -16.17 -1.23 0.72
N VAL A 1059 -16.70 -2.10 -0.11
CA VAL A 1059 -16.02 -2.57 -1.32
C VAL A 1059 -16.71 -1.97 -2.53
N PRO A 1060 -16.35 -0.76 -2.98
CA PRO A 1060 -16.91 -0.24 -4.24
C PRO A 1060 -16.35 -1.03 -5.43
N MET A 1061 -17.23 -1.45 -6.33
CA MET A 1061 -16.86 -1.86 -7.68
C MET A 1061 -16.92 -0.62 -8.57
N LEU A 1062 -15.79 -0.30 -9.19
CA LEU A 1062 -15.62 0.97 -9.89
C LEU A 1062 -15.63 0.79 -11.41
N ASN A 1063 -15.16 -0.35 -11.90
CA ASN A 1063 -15.25 -0.80 -13.29
C ASN A 1063 -15.06 -2.34 -13.40
N VAL A 1064 -15.36 -2.94 -14.56
CA VAL A 1064 -15.22 -4.40 -14.83
C VAL A 1064 -13.75 -4.90 -14.89
N GLU A 1065 -12.77 -4.01 -14.88
CA GLU A 1065 -11.34 -4.37 -15.00
C GLU A 1065 -10.62 -4.33 -13.65
N GLY A 1066 -11.27 -3.79 -12.62
CA GLY A 1066 -10.65 -3.42 -11.36
C GLY A 1066 -10.05 -2.01 -11.43
N GLN A 1067 -10.10 -1.31 -10.30
CA GLN A 1067 -9.52 0.03 -10.19
C GLN A 1067 -8.80 0.20 -8.86
N HIS A 1068 -7.69 0.92 -8.90
CA HIS A 1068 -6.95 1.33 -7.72
C HIS A 1068 -7.52 2.63 -7.15
N GLY A 1069 -8.22 2.55 -6.01
CA GLY A 1069 -8.86 3.73 -5.41
C GLY A 1069 -10.03 4.31 -6.24
N PHE A 1070 -10.68 5.34 -5.72
CA PHE A 1070 -11.77 6.05 -6.41
C PHE A 1070 -11.40 7.51 -6.67
N LEU A 1071 -11.90 8.07 -7.77
CA LEU A 1071 -11.63 9.46 -8.14
C LEU A 1071 -12.63 10.43 -7.50
N TYR A 1072 -12.49 11.70 -7.83
CA TYR A 1072 -13.52 12.70 -7.53
C TYR A 1072 -14.80 12.45 -8.35
N PRO A 1073 -15.94 13.02 -7.94
CA PRO A 1073 -17.24 12.75 -8.55
C PRO A 1073 -17.27 13.03 -10.06
N GLU A 1074 -17.89 12.12 -10.82
CA GLU A 1074 -18.00 12.17 -12.29
C GLU A 1074 -19.49 12.21 -12.70
N PRO A 1075 -20.08 13.41 -12.81
CA PRO A 1075 -21.51 13.58 -13.09
C PRO A 1075 -22.00 12.92 -14.39
N ASP A 1076 -21.19 12.86 -15.45
CA ASP A 1076 -21.61 12.28 -16.73
C ASP A 1076 -21.88 10.77 -16.66
N ARG A 1077 -21.34 10.05 -15.65
CA ARG A 1077 -21.70 8.64 -15.42
C ARG A 1077 -23.20 8.45 -15.25
N ARG A 1078 -23.90 9.47 -14.74
CA ARG A 1078 -25.37 9.49 -14.58
C ARG A 1078 -26.10 9.73 -15.89
N LEU A 1079 -25.56 10.60 -16.74
CA LEU A 1079 -26.17 10.96 -18.02
C LEU A 1079 -26.17 9.79 -19.01
N ASN A 1080 -25.26 8.83 -18.82
CA ASN A 1080 -25.22 7.56 -19.57
C ASN A 1080 -26.01 6.42 -18.91
N GLY A 1081 -26.87 6.72 -17.93
CA GLY A 1081 -27.74 5.73 -17.27
C GLY A 1081 -27.12 4.99 -16.08
N GLY A 1082 -25.95 5.42 -15.58
CA GLY A 1082 -25.22 4.78 -14.48
C GLY A 1082 -25.27 5.52 -13.13
N PHE A 1083 -24.57 4.97 -12.14
CA PHE A 1083 -24.43 5.50 -10.78
C PHE A 1083 -23.02 6.08 -10.58
N ASP A 1084 -22.93 7.30 -10.06
CA ASP A 1084 -21.64 7.93 -9.75
C ASP A 1084 -21.09 7.39 -8.41
N THR A 1085 -20.45 6.22 -8.48
CA THR A 1085 -19.84 5.55 -7.32
C THR A 1085 -18.76 6.41 -6.67
N TYR A 1086 -18.02 7.20 -7.46
CA TYR A 1086 -17.02 8.14 -6.94
C TYR A 1086 -17.70 9.22 -6.10
N GLY A 1087 -18.73 9.86 -6.65
CA GLY A 1087 -19.60 10.79 -5.94
C GLY A 1087 -20.12 10.23 -4.63
N PHE A 1088 -20.61 8.99 -4.67
CA PHE A 1088 -21.13 8.31 -3.48
C PHE A 1088 -20.05 8.10 -2.41
N MET A 1089 -18.89 7.57 -2.78
CA MET A 1089 -17.82 7.25 -1.83
C MET A 1089 -17.19 8.50 -1.19
N VAL A 1090 -17.00 9.57 -1.97
CA VAL A 1090 -16.54 10.87 -1.45
C VAL A 1090 -17.53 11.42 -0.41
N ASN A 1091 -18.82 11.33 -0.71
CA ASN A 1091 -19.89 11.85 0.14
C ASN A 1091 -20.15 10.99 1.37
N LEU A 1092 -19.99 9.67 1.23
CA LEU A 1092 -20.02 8.71 2.33
C LEU A 1092 -18.92 9.00 3.34
N THR A 1093 -17.70 9.20 2.87
CA THR A 1093 -16.54 9.51 3.72
C THR A 1093 -16.75 10.83 4.48
N GLY A 1094 -17.16 11.89 3.77
CA GLY A 1094 -17.47 13.18 4.40
C GLY A 1094 -18.61 13.10 5.42
N SER A 1095 -19.66 12.32 5.13
CA SER A 1095 -20.79 12.09 6.05
C SER A 1095 -20.38 11.31 7.29
N PHE A 1096 -19.58 10.25 7.11
CA PHE A 1096 -19.05 9.44 8.20
C PHE A 1096 -18.22 10.29 9.16
N PHE A 1097 -17.31 11.11 8.64
CA PHE A 1097 -16.53 12.06 9.45
C PHE A 1097 -17.39 13.13 10.10
N ALA A 1098 -18.34 13.73 9.38
CA ALA A 1098 -19.24 14.74 9.95
C ALA A 1098 -20.09 14.21 11.12
N SER A 1099 -20.33 12.89 11.17
CA SER A 1099 -21.01 12.24 12.29
C SER A 1099 -20.10 11.89 13.48
N GLY A 1100 -18.80 12.14 13.37
CA GLY A 1100 -17.80 11.64 14.31
C GLY A 1100 -17.64 10.12 14.26
N GLY A 1101 -17.86 9.52 13.09
CA GLY A 1101 -17.81 8.06 12.90
C GLY A 1101 -19.00 7.29 13.51
N LYS A 1102 -20.11 7.95 13.81
CA LYS A 1102 -21.28 7.35 14.50
C LYS A 1102 -22.36 6.86 13.55
N THR A 1103 -22.45 7.44 12.35
CA THR A 1103 -23.48 7.09 11.37
C THR A 1103 -22.86 6.73 10.03
N LEU A 1104 -23.47 5.77 9.36
CA LEU A 1104 -23.02 5.27 8.07
C LEU A 1104 -24.21 5.24 7.11
N ARG A 1105 -24.39 6.35 6.39
CA ARG A 1105 -25.53 6.54 5.50
C ARG A 1105 -25.37 5.77 4.20
N GLN A 1106 -26.47 5.25 3.67
CA GLN A 1106 -26.50 4.53 2.39
C GLN A 1106 -27.66 5.03 1.52
N GLU A 1107 -27.80 6.35 1.40
CA GLU A 1107 -28.84 6.96 0.58
C GLU A 1107 -28.36 7.04 -0.87
N VAL A 1108 -29.13 6.50 -1.82
CA VAL A 1108 -28.76 6.48 -3.26
C VAL A 1108 -28.36 7.87 -3.75
N CYS A 1109 -29.04 8.92 -3.28
CA CYS A 1109 -28.81 10.31 -3.64
C CYS A 1109 -27.41 10.84 -3.22
N MET A 1110 -26.68 10.13 -2.36
CA MET A 1110 -25.31 10.49 -2.01
C MET A 1110 -24.37 10.37 -3.19
N ASN A 1111 -24.77 9.72 -4.28
CA ASN A 1111 -24.04 9.81 -5.53
C ASN A 1111 -24.06 11.23 -6.14
N VAL A 1112 -24.93 12.15 -5.69
CA VAL A 1112 -25.17 13.49 -6.26
C VAL A 1112 -24.22 14.53 -5.70
N VAL A 1113 -23.69 15.40 -6.57
CA VAL A 1113 -23.04 16.64 -6.17
C VAL A 1113 -24.01 17.82 -6.38
N PRO A 1114 -24.47 18.51 -5.33
CA PRO A 1114 -25.41 19.62 -5.44
C PRO A 1114 -24.91 20.78 -6.32
N ALA A 1115 -23.59 21.01 -6.41
CA ALA A 1115 -23.00 22.03 -7.27
C ALA A 1115 -23.24 21.80 -8.77
N THR A 1116 -23.50 20.56 -9.19
CA THR A 1116 -23.84 20.21 -10.59
C THR A 1116 -25.33 20.35 -10.94
N ILE A 1117 -26.18 20.71 -9.98
CA ILE A 1117 -27.59 21.01 -10.28
C ILE A 1117 -27.71 22.32 -11.10
N VAL A 1118 -26.67 23.15 -11.09
CA VAL A 1118 -26.63 24.45 -11.78
C VAL A 1118 -25.65 24.40 -12.97
N SER A 1119 -25.98 23.71 -14.07
CA SER A 1119 -25.43 24.02 -15.44
C SER A 1119 -25.81 23.06 -16.57
N THR A 1120 -26.70 22.07 -16.41
CA THR A 1120 -27.10 21.20 -17.53
C THR A 1120 -28.13 21.80 -18.49
N CYS A 1121 -28.59 23.03 -18.30
CA CYS A 1121 -29.34 23.76 -19.33
C CYS A 1121 -28.39 24.27 -20.44
N VAL A 1122 -27.83 23.36 -21.25
CA VAL A 1122 -27.20 23.72 -22.51
C VAL A 1122 -28.26 23.63 -23.62
N PHE A 1123 -28.94 24.74 -23.91
CA PHE A 1123 -29.66 24.87 -25.17
C PHE A 1123 -28.68 25.25 -26.28
N PRO A 1124 -28.67 24.59 -27.46
CA PRO A 1124 -28.32 25.30 -28.67
C PRO A 1124 -29.45 26.29 -28.96
N LEU A 1125 -29.13 27.59 -29.05
CA LEU A 1125 -30.05 28.59 -29.58
C LEU A 1125 -30.37 28.23 -31.04
N VAL A 1126 -31.45 27.49 -31.26
CA VAL A 1126 -32.09 27.42 -32.56
C VAL A 1126 -33.04 28.61 -32.62
N CYS A 1127 -32.68 29.62 -33.41
CA CYS A 1127 -33.63 30.66 -33.78
C CYS A 1127 -34.78 30.01 -34.55
N GLU A 1128 -36.01 30.08 -34.01
CA GLU A 1128 -37.19 29.71 -34.79
C GLU A 1128 -37.44 30.75 -35.90
N ASP A 1129 -37.79 30.24 -37.07
CA ASP A 1129 -38.17 30.97 -38.26
C ASP A 1129 -39.33 31.95 -37.99
N GLY A 1130 -39.06 33.25 -38.14
CA GLY A 1130 -40.09 34.24 -38.46
C GLY A 1130 -40.25 35.41 -37.47
N GLY A 1131 -39.31 36.36 -37.47
CA GLY A 1131 -39.51 37.67 -36.84
C GLY A 1131 -38.40 38.63 -37.23
N ALA A 1132 -38.76 39.82 -37.74
CA ALA A 1132 -37.86 40.74 -38.43
C ALA A 1132 -36.72 41.31 -37.56
N ALA A 1133 -35.61 41.64 -38.23
CA ALA A 1133 -34.44 42.30 -37.66
C ALA A 1133 -34.78 43.60 -36.91
N CYS A 1134 -34.23 43.76 -35.72
CA CYS A 1134 -34.30 45.00 -34.95
C CYS A 1134 -33.28 46.03 -35.48
N ASP A 1135 -33.62 46.68 -36.59
CA ASP A 1135 -33.09 48.00 -36.95
C ASP A 1135 -34.13 49.05 -36.51
N GLU A 1136 -34.00 49.61 -35.30
CA GLU A 1136 -34.27 51.03 -34.96
C GLU A 1136 -34.22 51.30 -33.43
N PRO A 1137 -33.76 52.49 -32.98
CA PRO A 1137 -33.54 52.81 -31.57
C PRO A 1137 -34.82 53.28 -30.87
N GLY A 1138 -35.25 52.56 -29.83
CA GLY A 1138 -36.35 52.93 -28.92
C GLY A 1138 -35.85 53.41 -27.54
N PRO A 1139 -36.65 54.19 -26.79
CA PRO A 1139 -36.16 55.30 -25.98
C PRO A 1139 -35.86 54.97 -24.51
N ASP A 1140 -34.86 55.71 -23.98
CA ASP A 1140 -34.59 56.09 -22.60
C ASP A 1140 -34.64 54.98 -21.52
N GLY A 1141 -33.50 54.33 -21.29
CA GLY A 1141 -33.31 53.46 -20.11
C GLY A 1141 -31.94 52.81 -19.92
N CYS A 1142 -31.11 52.66 -20.95
CA CYS A 1142 -29.80 52.03 -20.79
C CYS A 1142 -28.72 53.07 -20.45
N GLY A 1143 -28.29 53.10 -19.19
CA GLY A 1143 -27.08 53.80 -18.76
C GLY A 1143 -25.84 53.21 -19.43
N GLU A 1144 -24.92 54.09 -19.82
CA GLU A 1144 -23.67 53.81 -20.54
C GLU A 1144 -22.79 52.78 -19.79
N GLY A 1145 -22.38 51.70 -20.47
CA GLY A 1145 -21.39 50.76 -19.91
C GLY A 1145 -21.19 49.40 -20.60
N ASN A 1146 -22.11 48.89 -21.42
CA ASN A 1146 -21.93 47.58 -22.06
C ASN A 1146 -21.54 47.71 -23.53
N ALA A 1147 -20.24 47.64 -23.79
CA ALA A 1147 -19.71 47.36 -25.11
C ALA A 1147 -19.88 45.85 -25.39
N CYS A 1148 -20.75 45.51 -26.36
CA CYS A 1148 -20.64 44.25 -27.08
C CYS A 1148 -19.30 44.26 -27.83
N LEU A 1149 -18.30 43.56 -27.29
CA LEU A 1149 -17.17 43.08 -28.07
C LEU A 1149 -17.55 41.72 -28.67
N GLN A 1150 -17.28 41.60 -29.96
CA GLN A 1150 -17.58 40.45 -30.81
C GLN A 1150 -16.90 39.20 -30.26
N ALA A 1151 -17.69 38.17 -29.96
CA ALA A 1151 -17.21 36.82 -29.78
C ALA A 1151 -16.93 36.20 -31.15
N GLU A 1152 -15.65 35.99 -31.47
CA GLU A 1152 -15.24 34.80 -32.22
C GLU A 1152 -14.93 33.71 -31.19
N GLU A 1153 -15.63 32.57 -31.33
CA GLU A 1153 -15.39 31.27 -30.68
C GLU A 1153 -15.32 31.23 -29.13
N GLY A 1154 -16.42 30.76 -28.53
CA GLY A 1154 -16.43 29.85 -27.37
C GLY A 1154 -15.72 30.30 -26.09
N THR A 1155 -16.41 31.03 -25.21
CA THR A 1155 -16.32 30.91 -23.74
C THR A 1155 -17.30 31.88 -23.09
N CYS A 1156 -18.25 31.37 -22.27
CA CYS A 1156 -19.00 32.21 -21.32
C CYS A 1156 -18.32 32.10 -19.96
N SER A 1157 -17.89 33.24 -19.43
CA SER A 1157 -17.35 33.38 -18.08
C SER A 1157 -18.48 33.41 -17.04
N THR A 1158 -18.33 32.62 -15.97
CA THR A 1158 -19.21 32.67 -14.79
C THR A 1158 -18.82 33.87 -13.92
N GLY A 1159 -19.29 35.05 -14.32
CA GLY A 1159 -19.39 36.21 -13.44
C GLY A 1159 -20.77 36.21 -12.76
N ALA A 1160 -20.80 35.93 -11.46
CA ALA A 1160 -22.02 36.07 -10.66
C ALA A 1160 -22.59 37.48 -10.78
N SER A 1161 -23.83 37.59 -11.28
CA SER A 1161 -24.67 38.74 -10.98
C SER A 1161 -25.86 38.28 -10.16
N VAL A 1162 -26.01 38.94 -9.02
CA VAL A 1162 -27.04 38.73 -8.01
C VAL A 1162 -28.37 39.23 -8.60
N ALA A 1163 -29.23 38.32 -9.03
CA ALA A 1163 -30.62 38.62 -9.33
C ALA A 1163 -31.51 37.48 -8.83
N GLU A 1164 -32.32 37.79 -7.82
CA GLU A 1164 -33.30 36.92 -7.16
C GLU A 1164 -34.54 36.69 -8.05
N GLU A 1165 -34.43 35.99 -9.18
CA GLU A 1165 -35.61 35.42 -9.84
C GLU A 1165 -35.42 33.93 -10.18
N PRO A 1166 -36.35 33.05 -9.76
CA PRO A 1166 -36.29 31.62 -10.05
C PRO A 1166 -36.52 31.36 -11.53
N VAL A 1167 -35.66 30.55 -12.14
CA VAL A 1167 -35.83 30.09 -13.52
C VAL A 1167 -37.01 29.11 -13.56
N THR A 1168 -38.11 29.50 -14.20
CA THR A 1168 -39.24 28.59 -14.48
C THR A 1168 -39.09 27.97 -15.87
N CYS A 1169 -38.94 26.65 -15.93
CA CYS A 1169 -38.97 25.86 -17.17
C CYS A 1169 -40.41 25.79 -17.70
N ALA A 1170 -40.63 26.14 -18.97
CA ALA A 1170 -41.97 26.33 -19.53
C ALA A 1170 -42.57 25.10 -20.25
N ASP A 1171 -41.81 24.05 -20.55
CA ASP A 1171 -42.31 22.89 -21.33
C ASP A 1171 -41.88 21.52 -20.74
N ASP A 1172 -42.89 20.71 -20.38
CA ASP A 1172 -42.85 19.47 -19.57
C ASP A 1172 -41.86 18.39 -20.07
N THR A 1173 -41.73 18.21 -21.38
CA THR A 1173 -40.92 17.12 -21.96
C THR A 1173 -39.40 17.33 -21.86
N THR A 1174 -38.94 18.56 -21.58
CA THR A 1174 -37.51 18.89 -21.51
C THR A 1174 -37.00 18.82 -20.06
N CYS A 1175 -37.87 19.04 -19.09
CA CYS A 1175 -37.60 18.82 -17.67
C CYS A 1175 -37.41 17.32 -17.35
N ALA A 1176 -38.19 16.44 -17.98
CA ALA A 1176 -38.09 14.98 -17.83
C ALA A 1176 -36.68 14.41 -18.08
N GLN A 1177 -35.92 15.00 -19.02
CA GLN A 1177 -34.55 14.57 -19.33
C GLN A 1177 -33.49 15.17 -18.40
N SER A 1178 -33.88 16.14 -17.57
CA SER A 1178 -32.98 16.92 -16.72
C SER A 1178 -33.03 16.48 -15.25
N PHE A 1179 -33.84 15.48 -14.89
CA PHE A 1179 -33.90 14.94 -13.53
C PHE A 1179 -32.66 14.07 -13.26
N PRO A 1180 -31.71 14.53 -12.41
CA PRO A 1180 -30.67 13.65 -11.92
C PRO A 1180 -31.32 12.59 -11.04
N TYR A 1181 -30.91 11.32 -11.19
CA TYR A 1181 -31.27 10.22 -10.30
C TYR A 1181 -31.21 10.65 -8.82
N GLY A 1182 -32.36 11.03 -8.26
CA GLY A 1182 -32.46 11.76 -7.00
C GLY A 1182 -33.80 12.49 -6.81
N VAL A 1183 -34.46 12.90 -7.90
CA VAL A 1183 -35.89 13.30 -7.89
C VAL A 1183 -36.61 12.49 -8.96
N LEU A 1184 -37.64 11.76 -8.55
CA LEU A 1184 -38.45 10.91 -9.43
C LEU A 1184 -39.13 11.77 -10.49
N ASP A 1185 -39.08 11.38 -11.76
CA ASP A 1185 -39.99 11.92 -12.77
C ASP A 1185 -41.39 11.34 -12.50
N PRO A 1186 -42.36 12.15 -12.03
CA PRO A 1186 -43.69 11.67 -11.70
C PRO A 1186 -44.46 11.20 -12.95
N GLU A 1187 -44.07 11.66 -14.15
CA GLU A 1187 -44.75 11.37 -15.41
C GLU A 1187 -44.18 10.15 -16.15
N ASP A 1188 -43.01 9.61 -15.73
CA ASP A 1188 -42.43 8.38 -16.29
C ASP A 1188 -42.97 7.13 -15.57
N PRO A 1189 -43.84 6.30 -16.18
CA PRO A 1189 -44.38 5.10 -15.56
C PRO A 1189 -43.31 4.02 -15.26
N ALA A 1190 -42.11 4.13 -15.83
CA ALA A 1190 -40.96 3.29 -15.51
C ALA A 1190 -40.20 3.74 -14.26
N GLN A 1191 -40.46 4.94 -13.73
CA GLN A 1191 -39.83 5.50 -12.53
C GLN A 1191 -40.85 5.81 -11.42
N SER A 1192 -42.10 6.10 -11.77
CA SER A 1192 -43.19 6.28 -10.81
C SER A 1192 -43.64 4.95 -10.20
N PRO A 1193 -43.64 4.83 -8.86
CA PRO A 1193 -44.41 3.83 -8.14
C PRO A 1193 -45.85 3.72 -8.68
N VAL A 1194 -46.24 2.56 -9.21
CA VAL A 1194 -47.65 2.36 -9.62
C VAL A 1194 -48.53 2.38 -8.37
N GLY A 1195 -49.22 3.51 -8.14
CA GLY A 1195 -50.13 3.71 -7.01
C GLY A 1195 -49.64 4.64 -5.89
N ALA A 1196 -48.44 5.26 -6.00
CA ALA A 1196 -48.08 6.36 -5.09
C ALA A 1196 -48.77 7.65 -5.53
N ASP A 1197 -49.24 8.45 -4.56
CA ASP A 1197 -49.72 9.79 -4.84
C ASP A 1197 -48.56 10.77 -5.06
N GLN A 1198 -48.85 11.87 -5.75
CA GLN A 1198 -47.89 12.94 -6.03
C GLN A 1198 -47.28 13.49 -4.73
N GLU A 1199 -48.04 13.46 -3.62
CA GLU A 1199 -47.58 13.88 -2.29
C GLU A 1199 -46.51 12.93 -1.71
N SER A 1200 -46.57 11.61 -1.95
CA SER A 1200 -45.49 10.67 -1.60
C SER A 1200 -44.23 10.87 -2.45
N ILE A 1201 -44.39 11.24 -3.72
CA ILE A 1201 -43.27 11.51 -4.64
C ILE A 1201 -42.60 12.84 -4.29
N ASP A 1202 -43.38 13.88 -4.04
CA ASP A 1202 -42.90 15.23 -3.72
C ASP A 1202 -42.32 15.34 -2.29
N ASN A 1203 -42.77 14.50 -1.34
CA ASN A 1203 -42.27 14.49 0.05
C ASN A 1203 -41.00 13.64 0.27
N HIS A 1204 -40.54 12.86 -0.71
CA HIS A 1204 -39.31 12.04 -0.60
C HIS A 1204 -38.15 12.63 -1.40
N VAL A 1205 -38.02 13.96 -1.38
CA VAL A 1205 -36.74 14.63 -1.65
C VAL A 1205 -35.75 14.11 -0.62
N CYS A 1206 -34.61 13.61 -1.07
CA CYS A 1206 -33.63 12.96 -0.21
C CYS A 1206 -33.33 13.77 1.06
N ASP A 1207 -33.62 13.22 2.25
CA ASP A 1207 -33.37 13.87 3.54
C ASP A 1207 -31.91 14.34 3.64
N TRP A 1208 -30.96 13.56 3.11
CA TRP A 1208 -29.56 13.99 3.01
C TRP A 1208 -29.34 15.25 2.15
N ILE A 1209 -30.08 15.45 1.05
CA ILE A 1209 -30.00 16.69 0.25
C ILE A 1209 -30.66 17.85 1.03
N GLN A 1210 -31.82 17.61 1.66
CA GLN A 1210 -32.56 18.61 2.42
C GLN A 1210 -31.77 19.12 3.63
N GLU A 1211 -31.19 18.21 4.43
CA GLU A 1211 -30.34 18.53 5.59
C GLU A 1211 -29.10 19.36 5.21
N ARG A 1212 -28.65 19.27 3.95
CA ARG A 1212 -27.47 19.99 3.45
C ARG A 1212 -27.79 21.39 2.93
N GLY A 1213 -29.05 21.82 2.97
CA GLY A 1213 -29.45 23.17 2.60
C GLY A 1213 -29.19 23.50 1.13
N ALA A 1214 -29.21 22.50 0.24
CA ALA A 1214 -29.24 22.76 -1.20
C ALA A 1214 -30.58 23.44 -1.53
N PRO A 1215 -30.56 24.63 -2.15
CA PRO A 1215 -31.77 25.39 -2.48
C PRO A 1215 -32.67 24.68 -3.49
#